data_AF-A0A432IJP0-F1
#
_entry.id   AF-A0A432IJP0-F1
#
_cell.length_a   1.000
_cell.length_b   1.000
_cell.length_c   1.000
_cell.angle_alpha   90.00
_cell.angle_beta   90.00
_cell.angle_gamma   90.00
#
_symmetry.space_group_name_H-M   'P 1'
#
loop_
_entity.id
_entity.type
_entity.pdbx_description
1 polymer ?
#
loop_
_entity_poly.entity_id
_entity_poly.type
_entity_poly.pdbx_seq_one_letter_code
_entity_poly.pdbx_strand_id
1 'polypeptide(L)'
;MSSRKPNYLLITMLLLFSGSGQVRAQDDGFEQAIRAVRDGACLQCHEAEGEWSSWLRSVPPPLLDGAGLRLRPDWLIDWISDPATDEPGTRMPHALAAVPEDQRREVATDITHFLIARDRGPGDWSPVQFHGADVDLGKRFFDTIGCAACHDGAAMSARMARRTTKTALVEELQQSHAIHRSGRMPQINMEPTEAAAIATYLIRDQATDANGDPIIDVIAGLRYEAYLGRFENCEKIVDGELVASGTAETISVDPKPRQDNFGIRFFGEFLVSRPGQYQFSLRSDDGSKLWIDGVLVVDNDGVHGPTTRTGSMTLTSGWHGLDARVFEHGGGETILVLWSGPGIDKEREFRPAELRTRSSVALPVEPPFRLVPGRIIRGGQAYSTYGCNACHEPKAAPNQKNWNQLRAEPVGCLSTDPPVGSPAYNFDDEMIKNLITLIDSVEFEMALEPRAHAELLIDDAGCTRCHQRNGRGGPDAEKNKTFLGTAELGDEGRLPPLLTGVGTKLKYDVLHKTIAEGLKVRPYVVSRMPSYPAALAEEVTRAIFAGDNESPSAPFVPAFSLESRKVGHQLTGTDGFRCIDCHKFAGHDSLGEPAYDLALMGARLQPRWFHEYMIDPQSKRPDTRMPTFWFDDVSLFPDLLGGDSDAQVDALWTYLAAGSAAPFPKGLIINRSDFDLFPSAEEPTLVGVFMRGLSGRVVAVGYPDRVSVAYDMENVRLGKAWRGDFINVKGTWVGRAGSLESPAGTDVIDFPPGLPVAIIEQRDSKWPDDPVRDQGWRYRGHQRDAQRKPIFRISGPGGVEMTELVVPLVAADGVHLRRIFRFEGDTLPRNLAMRFARSKQISPAGDDAWITAEGMTLAVRGLSAAVVEVDGMMELRASVTRAGAEVEVEVRW
;
A
#
# COMPACT_ATOMS: atom_id res chain seq x y z
N MET A 1 -14.70 93.82 -16.56
CA MET A 1 -15.13 92.94 -17.67
C MET A 1 -14.04 91.92 -17.94
N SER A 2 -14.30 90.63 -17.71
CA SER A 2 -14.07 89.54 -18.68
C SER A 2 -14.11 88.19 -17.95
N SER A 3 -14.64 87.21 -18.66
CA SER A 3 -15.37 86.05 -18.17
C SER A 3 -14.50 84.81 -17.89
N ARG A 4 -14.91 84.07 -16.85
CA ARG A 4 -14.41 82.74 -16.47
C ARG A 4 -15.08 81.66 -17.34
N LYS A 5 -14.27 80.73 -17.85
CA LYS A 5 -14.68 79.43 -18.43
C LYS A 5 -13.98 78.31 -17.66
N PRO A 6 -14.62 77.15 -17.38
CA PRO A 6 -13.95 75.96 -16.85
C PRO A 6 -13.59 75.00 -17.99
N ASN A 7 -12.38 74.43 -17.98
CA ASN A 7 -11.97 73.38 -18.91
C ASN A 7 -11.19 72.27 -18.19
N TYR A 8 -11.53 71.06 -18.62
CA TYR A 8 -11.03 69.74 -18.26
C TYR A 8 -9.50 69.62 -18.15
N LEU A 9 -9.01 69.08 -17.02
CA LEU A 9 -7.79 68.26 -16.94
C LEU A 9 -7.83 67.49 -15.59
N LEU A 10 -8.10 66.19 -15.62
CA LEU A 10 -8.05 65.30 -14.45
C LEU A 10 -7.23 64.06 -14.86
N ILE A 11 -6.46 63.52 -13.90
CA ILE A 11 -5.66 62.28 -13.97
C ILE A 11 -4.23 62.45 -14.53
N THR A 12 -3.35 63.20 -13.86
CA THR A 12 -1.89 62.91 -13.81
C THR A 12 -1.16 63.71 -12.69
N MET A 13 -1.50 63.58 -11.40
CA MET A 13 -0.62 64.08 -10.32
C MET A 13 -1.03 63.58 -8.91
N LEU A 14 -0.78 62.30 -8.63
CA LEU A 14 -0.69 61.77 -7.26
C LEU A 14 0.35 60.62 -7.18
N LEU A 15 1.42 60.77 -7.96
CA LEU A 15 2.67 60.04 -7.85
C LEU A 15 3.71 61.11 -7.49
N LEU A 16 4.05 61.24 -6.20
CA LEU A 16 5.29 61.85 -5.67
C LEU A 16 5.33 61.89 -4.12
N PHE A 17 4.59 60.99 -3.45
CA PHE A 17 4.94 60.48 -2.11
C PHE A 17 5.15 58.96 -2.23
N SER A 18 6.17 58.56 -2.98
CA SER A 18 6.66 57.17 -2.99
C SER A 18 7.83 57.06 -2.01
N GLY A 19 7.55 57.29 -0.73
CA GLY A 19 8.23 56.53 0.33
C GLY A 19 7.59 55.17 0.29
N SER A 20 8.27 54.20 -0.30
CA SER A 20 7.78 52.84 -0.57
C SER A 20 7.15 52.22 0.68
N GLY A 21 5.82 52.31 0.75
CA GLY A 21 4.99 51.45 1.57
C GLY A 21 5.09 50.04 1.02
N GLN A 22 6.18 49.36 1.36
CA GLN A 22 6.16 47.91 1.48
C GLN A 22 5.31 47.63 2.73
N VAL A 23 4.03 47.35 2.52
CA VAL A 23 3.22 46.83 3.62
C VAL A 23 3.71 45.41 3.92
N ARG A 24 4.14 45.27 5.18
CA ARG A 24 4.58 44.09 5.93
C ARG A 24 3.95 42.75 5.50
N ALA A 25 4.70 41.97 4.72
CA ALA A 25 4.43 40.55 4.49
C ALA A 25 5.06 39.62 5.56
N GLN A 26 5.29 40.12 6.80
CA GLN A 26 5.97 39.37 7.87
C GLN A 26 5.50 39.77 9.27
N ASP A 27 4.22 40.09 9.47
CA ASP A 27 3.68 40.23 10.83
C ASP A 27 2.87 38.96 11.15
N ASP A 28 3.53 37.97 11.78
CA ASP A 28 2.92 36.68 12.14
C ASP A 28 1.62 36.86 12.95
N GLY A 29 1.50 37.95 13.73
CA GLY A 29 0.29 38.26 14.50
C GLY A 29 -0.92 38.57 13.62
N PHE A 30 -0.70 39.11 12.42
CA PHE A 30 -1.75 39.48 11.49
C PHE A 30 -2.34 38.27 10.76
N GLU A 31 -1.49 37.36 10.28
CA GLU A 31 -1.94 36.09 9.70
C GLU A 31 -2.72 35.26 10.73
N GLN A 32 -2.27 35.28 11.99
CA GLN A 32 -2.96 34.64 13.10
C GLN A 32 -4.35 35.25 13.35
N ALA A 33 -4.49 36.57 13.30
CA ALA A 33 -5.79 37.24 13.41
C ALA A 33 -6.74 36.86 12.27
N ILE A 34 -6.26 36.84 11.02
CA ILE A 34 -7.05 36.39 9.86
C ILE A 34 -7.58 34.97 10.07
N ARG A 35 -6.72 34.05 10.53
CA ARG A 35 -7.12 32.67 10.85
C ARG A 35 -8.16 32.63 11.97
N ALA A 36 -7.97 33.40 13.03
CA ALA A 36 -8.92 33.48 14.15
C ALA A 36 -10.30 33.98 13.70
N VAL A 37 -10.37 34.98 12.80
CA VAL A 37 -11.64 35.48 12.23
C VAL A 37 -12.33 34.40 11.38
N ARG A 38 -11.57 33.72 10.52
CA ARG A 38 -12.09 32.61 9.69
C ARG A 38 -12.61 31.48 10.57
N ASP A 39 -11.88 31.13 11.62
CA ASP A 39 -12.19 30.02 12.54
C ASP A 39 -13.30 30.30 13.53
N GLY A 40 -13.39 31.53 14.04
CA GLY A 40 -14.54 32.01 14.80
C GLY A 40 -15.78 32.25 13.95
N ALA A 41 -15.70 32.01 12.64
CA ALA A 41 -16.79 32.21 11.69
C ALA A 41 -17.42 33.61 11.79
N CYS A 42 -16.63 34.65 12.11
CA CYS A 42 -17.13 35.98 12.45
C CYS A 42 -17.99 36.58 11.33
N LEU A 43 -17.66 36.29 10.07
CA LEU A 43 -18.39 36.77 8.89
C LEU A 43 -19.78 36.13 8.70
N GLN A 44 -20.18 35.15 9.52
CA GLN A 44 -21.58 34.67 9.56
C GLN A 44 -22.52 35.73 10.16
N CYS A 45 -21.99 36.61 11.01
CA CYS A 45 -22.73 37.72 11.61
C CYS A 45 -22.25 39.07 11.06
N HIS A 46 -20.94 39.21 10.85
CA HIS A 46 -20.31 40.46 10.43
C HIS A 46 -19.98 40.41 8.94
N GLU A 47 -21.01 40.53 8.09
CA GLU A 47 -20.83 40.51 6.63
C GLU A 47 -19.77 41.52 6.18
N ALA A 48 -18.95 41.12 5.22
CA ALA A 48 -17.90 41.95 4.63
C ALA A 48 -18.13 42.09 3.12
N GLU A 49 -17.76 43.24 2.57
CA GLU A 49 -17.80 43.53 1.13
C GLU A 49 -16.36 43.52 0.56
N GLY A 50 -16.22 43.47 -0.77
CA GLY A 50 -14.91 43.50 -1.43
C GLY A 50 -14.07 42.24 -1.20
N GLU A 51 -12.75 42.37 -1.25
CA GLU A 51 -11.75 41.32 -1.04
C GLU A 51 -11.79 40.74 0.38
N TRP A 52 -12.28 41.52 1.37
CA TRP A 52 -12.50 41.02 2.74
C TRP A 52 -13.42 39.80 2.79
N SER A 53 -14.46 39.79 1.94
CA SER A 53 -15.38 38.66 1.83
C SER A 53 -14.68 37.35 1.41
N SER A 54 -13.54 37.47 0.74
CA SER A 54 -12.68 36.36 0.30
C SER A 54 -11.67 35.99 1.39
N TRP A 55 -10.89 36.95 1.89
CA TRP A 55 -9.81 36.68 2.85
C TRP A 55 -10.31 36.19 4.21
N LEU A 56 -11.37 36.79 4.73
CA LEU A 56 -11.90 36.49 6.06
C LEU A 56 -13.03 35.46 6.05
N ARG A 57 -13.31 34.85 4.89
CA ARG A 57 -14.42 33.92 4.69
C ARG A 57 -14.48 32.87 5.81
N SER A 58 -15.62 32.79 6.47
CA SER A 58 -15.84 31.85 7.57
C SER A 58 -15.62 30.40 7.14
N VAL A 59 -14.90 29.64 7.96
CA VAL A 59 -14.83 28.19 7.83
C VAL A 59 -16.19 27.60 8.27
N PRO A 60 -16.90 26.86 7.41
CA PRO A 60 -18.19 26.30 7.78
C PRO A 60 -18.07 25.37 9.00
N PRO A 61 -18.92 25.53 10.04
CA PRO A 61 -18.92 24.62 11.17
C PRO A 61 -19.44 23.23 10.76
N PRO A 62 -19.17 22.18 11.55
CA PRO A 62 -19.75 20.87 11.33
C PRO A 62 -21.28 20.91 11.30
N LEU A 63 -21.86 20.06 10.45
CA LEU A 63 -23.31 19.91 10.36
C LEU A 63 -23.88 19.25 11.62
N LEU A 64 -24.91 19.89 12.20
CA LEU A 64 -25.65 19.32 13.31
C LEU A 64 -26.79 18.39 12.85
N ASP A 65 -27.14 18.37 11.57
CA ASP A 65 -28.13 17.43 11.05
C ASP A 65 -27.66 15.99 11.30
N GLY A 66 -28.52 15.17 11.92
CA GLY A 66 -28.16 13.80 12.32
C GLY A 66 -27.12 13.73 13.45
N ALA A 67 -26.84 14.83 14.17
CA ALA A 67 -25.96 14.82 15.33
C ALA A 67 -26.44 13.84 16.41
N GLY A 68 -27.74 13.77 16.68
CA GLY A 68 -28.33 12.84 17.64
C GLY A 68 -28.19 11.37 17.24
N LEU A 69 -27.98 11.09 15.94
CA LEU A 69 -27.73 9.74 15.42
C LEU A 69 -26.26 9.34 15.52
N ARG A 70 -25.34 10.33 15.54
CA ARG A 70 -23.89 10.11 15.44
C ARG A 70 -23.14 10.34 16.75
N LEU A 71 -23.66 11.19 17.64
CA LEU A 71 -22.93 11.70 18.79
C LEU A 71 -23.57 11.22 20.10
N ARG A 72 -22.71 10.86 21.06
CA ARG A 72 -23.11 10.38 22.38
C ARG A 72 -23.83 11.49 23.15
N PRO A 73 -25.02 11.24 23.76
CA PRO A 73 -25.76 12.28 24.48
C PRO A 73 -25.01 12.87 25.68
N ASP A 74 -24.31 12.03 26.45
CA ASP A 74 -23.45 12.43 27.57
C ASP A 74 -22.30 13.33 27.08
N TRP A 75 -21.63 12.93 26.00
CA TRP A 75 -20.60 13.75 25.38
C TRP A 75 -21.15 15.08 24.85
N LEU A 76 -22.33 15.09 24.20
CA LEU A 76 -22.96 16.34 23.74
C LEU A 76 -23.23 17.30 24.90
N ILE A 77 -23.68 16.77 26.05
CA ILE A 77 -23.93 17.58 27.25
C ILE A 77 -22.62 18.20 27.74
N ASP A 78 -21.55 17.41 27.86
CA ASP A 78 -20.25 17.89 28.32
C ASP A 78 -19.67 18.91 27.33
N TRP A 79 -19.69 18.58 26.04
CA TRP A 79 -19.24 19.44 24.95
C TRP A 79 -19.94 20.80 24.91
N ILE A 80 -21.28 20.82 24.99
CA ILE A 80 -22.04 22.08 24.96
C ILE A 80 -21.85 22.88 26.27
N SER A 81 -21.62 22.20 27.38
CA SER A 81 -21.41 22.85 28.69
C SER A 81 -20.10 23.62 28.74
N ASP A 82 -19.02 23.05 28.19
CA ASP A 82 -17.70 23.70 28.10
C ASP A 82 -16.83 23.01 27.02
N PRO A 83 -16.86 23.51 25.77
CA PRO A 83 -16.14 22.87 24.66
C PRO A 83 -14.63 22.79 24.87
N ALA A 84 -14.03 23.81 25.48
CA ALA A 84 -12.57 23.92 25.65
C ALA A 84 -12.02 22.95 26.69
N THR A 85 -12.85 22.55 27.66
CA THR A 85 -12.50 21.52 28.64
C THR A 85 -12.42 20.13 28.01
N ASP A 86 -13.31 19.81 27.06
CA ASP A 86 -13.31 18.53 26.35
C ASP A 86 -12.27 18.48 25.22
N GLU A 87 -12.18 19.54 24.40
CA GLU A 87 -11.17 19.68 23.36
C GLU A 87 -10.45 21.04 23.46
N PRO A 88 -9.30 21.08 24.15
CA PRO A 88 -8.46 22.26 24.20
C PRO A 88 -8.08 22.75 22.80
N GLY A 89 -8.29 24.04 22.54
CA GLY A 89 -8.07 24.64 21.22
C GLY A 89 -9.20 24.39 20.21
N THR A 90 -10.35 23.88 20.66
CA THR A 90 -11.56 23.82 19.83
C THR A 90 -11.95 25.21 19.30
N ARG A 91 -12.51 25.20 18.09
CA ARG A 91 -13.03 26.40 17.43
C ARG A 91 -14.48 26.68 17.80
N MET A 92 -15.16 25.73 18.45
CA MET A 92 -16.49 25.97 18.97
C MET A 92 -16.37 26.94 20.16
N PRO A 93 -16.96 28.14 20.07
CA PRO A 93 -16.93 29.07 21.19
C PRO A 93 -17.75 28.54 22.36
N HIS A 94 -17.46 29.06 23.54
CA HIS A 94 -18.24 28.77 24.75
C HIS A 94 -19.54 29.58 24.74
N ALA A 95 -20.55 29.05 24.05
CA ALA A 95 -21.86 29.70 23.89
C ALA A 95 -22.62 29.88 25.22
N LEU A 96 -22.33 29.05 26.23
CA LEU A 96 -22.96 29.10 27.55
C LEU A 96 -22.10 29.84 28.59
N ALA A 97 -21.04 30.56 28.18
CA ALA A 97 -20.15 31.25 29.11
C ALA A 97 -20.89 32.25 30.02
N ALA A 98 -21.89 32.96 29.49
CA ALA A 98 -22.73 33.90 30.23
C ALA A 98 -23.77 33.24 31.15
N VAL A 99 -23.91 31.90 31.10
CA VAL A 99 -24.78 31.13 32.01
C VAL A 99 -23.99 30.82 33.29
N PRO A 100 -24.59 30.96 34.49
CA PRO A 100 -23.97 30.54 35.75
C PRO A 100 -23.46 29.09 35.67
N GLU A 101 -22.25 28.86 36.16
CA GLU A 101 -21.54 27.58 36.02
C GLU A 101 -22.37 26.38 36.53
N ASP A 102 -23.10 26.56 37.63
CA ASP A 102 -23.98 25.56 38.23
C ASP A 102 -25.22 25.21 37.37
N GLN A 103 -25.56 26.06 36.40
CA GLN A 103 -26.72 25.88 35.50
C GLN A 103 -26.32 25.41 34.09
N ARG A 104 -25.07 25.57 33.68
CA ARG A 104 -24.59 25.26 32.31
C ARG A 104 -24.94 23.84 31.88
N ARG A 105 -24.68 22.86 32.75
CA ARG A 105 -24.94 21.44 32.47
C ARG A 105 -26.43 21.15 32.24
N GLU A 106 -27.32 21.82 32.98
CA GLU A 106 -28.76 21.66 32.81
C GLU A 106 -29.24 22.26 31.50
N VAL A 107 -28.76 23.46 31.14
CA VAL A 107 -29.05 24.10 29.86
C VAL A 107 -28.53 23.26 28.69
N ALA A 108 -27.29 22.77 28.78
CA ALA A 108 -26.71 21.86 27.80
C ALA A 108 -27.54 20.56 27.65
N THR A 109 -28.01 20.00 28.77
CA THR A 109 -28.93 18.84 28.76
C THR A 109 -30.22 19.12 28.00
N ASP A 110 -30.82 20.29 28.20
CA ASP A 110 -32.02 20.68 27.47
C ASP A 110 -31.72 20.84 25.97
N ILE A 111 -30.62 21.50 25.59
CA ILE A 111 -30.19 21.61 24.18
C ILE A 111 -29.96 20.23 23.55
N THR A 112 -29.30 19.30 24.25
CA THR A 112 -29.09 17.92 23.76
C THR A 112 -30.42 17.20 23.52
N HIS A 113 -31.42 17.38 24.38
CA HIS A 113 -32.77 16.84 24.14
C HIS A 113 -33.39 17.39 22.86
N PHE A 114 -33.24 18.70 22.61
CA PHE A 114 -33.72 19.34 21.40
C PHE A 114 -33.03 18.79 20.15
N LEU A 115 -31.70 18.70 20.15
CA LEU A 115 -30.92 18.19 19.01
C LEU A 115 -31.29 16.73 18.67
N ILE A 116 -31.36 15.87 19.68
CA ILE A 116 -31.73 14.46 19.50
C ILE A 116 -33.18 14.33 19.00
N ALA A 117 -34.10 15.14 19.53
CA ALA A 117 -35.49 15.13 19.06
C ALA A 117 -35.63 15.63 17.62
N ARG A 118 -34.86 16.65 17.23
CA ARG A 118 -34.81 17.17 15.86
C ARG A 118 -34.40 16.09 14.87
N ASP A 119 -33.48 15.22 15.26
CA ASP A 119 -32.98 14.10 14.46
C ASP A 119 -33.83 12.81 14.57
N ARG A 120 -35.01 12.90 15.20
CA ARG A 120 -35.98 11.80 15.40
C ARG A 120 -35.53 10.68 16.34
N GLY A 121 -34.61 10.96 17.24
CA GLY A 121 -34.19 10.04 18.31
C GLY A 121 -32.68 9.86 18.40
N PRO A 122 -32.19 9.20 19.47
CA PRO A 122 -30.79 8.87 19.59
C PRO A 122 -30.40 7.80 18.56
N GLY A 123 -29.12 7.77 18.20
CA GLY A 123 -28.54 6.70 17.37
C GLY A 123 -28.71 5.30 17.97
N ASP A 124 -28.42 4.28 17.17
CA ASP A 124 -28.31 2.90 17.65
C ASP A 124 -26.98 2.73 18.40
N TRP A 125 -27.07 2.46 19.70
CA TRP A 125 -25.93 2.25 20.58
C TRP A 125 -25.80 0.78 21.01
N SER A 126 -26.39 -0.15 20.28
CA SER A 126 -26.30 -1.58 20.59
C SER A 126 -24.85 -2.05 20.74
N PRO A 127 -24.55 -2.99 21.66
CA PRO A 127 -23.20 -3.51 21.83
C PRO A 127 -22.61 -3.99 20.50
N VAL A 128 -21.38 -3.57 20.20
CA VAL A 128 -20.70 -3.95 18.96
C VAL A 128 -19.53 -4.87 19.29
N GLN A 129 -19.45 -6.01 18.58
CA GLN A 129 -18.33 -6.93 18.75
C GLN A 129 -17.00 -6.28 18.38
N PHE A 130 -15.99 -6.58 19.19
CA PHE A 130 -14.68 -5.98 19.10
C PHE A 130 -13.60 -7.05 18.93
N HIS A 131 -12.98 -7.11 17.76
CA HIS A 131 -11.99 -8.13 17.42
C HIS A 131 -10.57 -7.55 17.41
N GLY A 132 -9.63 -8.18 18.13
CA GLY A 132 -8.24 -7.71 18.21
C GLY A 132 -7.54 -7.61 16.85
N ALA A 133 -7.81 -8.55 15.93
CA ALA A 133 -7.25 -8.50 14.57
C ALA A 133 -7.68 -7.23 13.80
N ASP A 134 -8.92 -6.76 13.99
CA ASP A 134 -9.42 -5.53 13.36
C ASP A 134 -8.75 -4.28 13.96
N VAL A 135 -8.36 -4.32 15.24
CA VAL A 135 -7.59 -3.23 15.88
C VAL A 135 -6.20 -3.12 15.27
N ASP A 136 -5.51 -4.25 15.13
CA ASP A 136 -4.17 -4.27 14.54
C ASP A 136 -4.21 -3.85 13.06
N LEU A 137 -5.20 -4.33 12.31
CA LEU A 137 -5.43 -3.94 10.93
C LEU A 137 -5.76 -2.45 10.83
N GLY A 138 -6.66 -1.96 11.68
CA GLY A 138 -7.05 -0.55 11.75
C GLY A 138 -5.88 0.37 12.09
N LYS A 139 -5.00 -0.04 13.00
CA LYS A 139 -3.76 0.67 13.32
C LYS A 139 -2.84 0.77 12.10
N ARG A 140 -2.61 -0.35 11.40
CA ARG A 140 -1.77 -0.38 10.18
C ARG A 140 -2.32 0.58 9.12
N PHE A 141 -3.62 0.57 8.88
CA PHE A 141 -4.25 1.50 7.95
C PHE A 141 -4.10 2.94 8.41
N PHE A 142 -4.44 3.26 9.67
CA PHE A 142 -4.29 4.60 10.24
C PHE A 142 -2.88 5.18 10.04
N ASP A 143 -1.84 4.36 10.27
CA ASP A 143 -0.44 4.77 10.14
C ASP A 143 -0.04 5.01 8.66
N THR A 144 -0.47 4.11 7.76
CA THR A 144 0.09 4.03 6.39
C THR A 144 -0.69 4.80 5.33
N ILE A 145 -2.02 4.93 5.44
CA ILE A 145 -2.84 5.62 4.42
C ILE A 145 -2.80 7.14 4.56
N GLY A 146 -2.40 7.67 5.73
CA GLY A 146 -2.13 9.09 5.95
C GLY A 146 -2.75 9.72 7.20
N CYS A 147 -3.58 9.01 7.98
CA CYS A 147 -4.25 9.59 9.16
C CYS A 147 -3.24 10.10 10.21
N ALA A 148 -2.15 9.35 10.41
CA ALA A 148 -1.08 9.67 11.36
C ALA A 148 -0.31 10.98 11.02
N ALA A 149 -0.42 11.52 9.80
CA ALA A 149 0.20 12.79 9.46
C ALA A 149 -0.39 13.96 10.28
N CYS A 150 -1.70 13.88 10.56
CA CYS A 150 -2.45 14.92 11.27
C CYS A 150 -2.86 14.49 12.69
N HIS A 151 -3.18 13.21 12.89
CA HIS A 151 -3.77 12.71 14.12
C HIS A 151 -2.80 11.83 14.90
N ASP A 152 -2.79 11.98 16.23
CA ASP A 152 -2.22 10.99 17.12
C ASP A 152 -3.26 9.89 17.40
N GLY A 153 -2.91 8.62 17.15
CA GLY A 153 -3.86 7.51 17.24
C GLY A 153 -4.31 7.16 18.67
N ALA A 154 -3.50 7.47 19.68
CA ALA A 154 -3.87 7.26 21.08
C ALA A 154 -4.82 8.37 21.56
N ALA A 155 -4.47 9.63 21.31
CA ALA A 155 -5.31 10.77 21.62
C ALA A 155 -6.65 10.72 20.87
N MET A 156 -6.63 10.32 19.60
CA MET A 156 -7.86 10.18 18.82
C MET A 156 -8.75 9.06 19.37
N SER A 157 -8.17 7.95 19.83
CA SER A 157 -8.93 6.87 20.45
C SER A 157 -9.70 7.32 21.68
N ALA A 158 -8.98 7.98 22.59
CA ALA A 158 -9.57 8.48 23.83
C ALA A 158 -10.74 9.46 23.59
N ARG A 159 -10.67 10.24 22.50
CA ARG A 159 -11.74 11.17 22.09
C ARG A 159 -12.90 10.43 21.41
N MET A 160 -12.63 9.63 20.38
CA MET A 160 -13.67 8.99 19.58
C MET A 160 -14.46 7.95 20.39
N ALA A 161 -13.80 7.24 21.30
CA ALA A 161 -14.46 6.32 22.22
C ALA A 161 -15.54 6.98 23.09
N ARG A 162 -15.40 8.27 23.43
CA ARG A 162 -16.46 9.01 24.15
C ARG A 162 -17.45 9.72 23.24
N ARG A 163 -17.08 10.01 21.99
CA ARG A 163 -17.85 10.87 21.09
C ARG A 163 -18.91 10.12 20.28
N THR A 164 -18.59 8.93 19.76
CA THR A 164 -19.34 8.32 18.64
C THR A 164 -19.47 6.79 18.76
N THR A 165 -20.21 6.14 17.85
CA THR A 165 -20.22 4.67 17.66
C THR A 165 -19.25 4.23 16.57
N LYS A 166 -18.98 2.93 16.50
CA LYS A 166 -18.33 2.31 15.33
C LYS A 166 -19.04 2.68 14.05
N THR A 167 -20.35 2.45 13.97
CA THR A 167 -21.14 2.63 12.74
C THR A 167 -21.12 4.07 12.27
N ALA A 168 -21.38 5.02 13.16
CA ALA A 168 -21.35 6.45 12.82
C ALA A 168 -19.95 6.91 12.41
N LEU A 169 -18.88 6.37 13.04
CA LEU A 169 -17.51 6.70 12.66
C LEU A 169 -17.13 6.11 11.30
N VAL A 170 -17.60 4.91 10.95
CA VAL A 170 -17.41 4.35 9.60
C VAL A 170 -18.04 5.26 8.55
N GLU A 171 -19.28 5.69 8.76
CA GLU A 171 -19.96 6.64 7.87
C GLU A 171 -19.21 7.98 7.78
N GLU A 172 -18.73 8.51 8.90
CA GLU A 172 -17.94 9.76 8.95
C GLU A 172 -16.62 9.62 8.17
N LEU A 173 -15.92 8.49 8.26
CA LEU A 173 -14.68 8.24 7.52
C LEU A 173 -14.93 8.05 6.01
N GLN A 174 -16.06 7.47 5.63
CA GLN A 174 -16.42 7.30 4.21
C GLN A 174 -16.98 8.57 3.57
N GLN A 175 -17.53 9.49 4.37
CA GLN A 175 -18.22 10.69 3.90
C GLN A 175 -17.83 11.93 4.71
N SER A 176 -16.52 12.16 4.91
CA SER A 176 -15.98 13.26 5.72
C SER A 176 -16.60 14.60 5.34
N HIS A 177 -16.71 14.93 4.05
CA HIS A 177 -17.24 16.20 3.59
C HIS A 177 -18.76 16.36 3.76
N ALA A 178 -19.51 15.28 3.96
CA ALA A 178 -20.94 15.36 4.28
C ALA A 178 -21.17 15.92 5.69
N ILE A 179 -20.20 15.73 6.60
CA ILE A 179 -20.25 16.21 7.99
C ILE A 179 -19.37 17.45 8.18
N HIS A 180 -18.15 17.40 7.66
CA HIS A 180 -17.08 18.39 7.77
C HIS A 180 -16.91 19.17 6.46
N ARG A 181 -17.89 20.03 6.14
CA ARG A 181 -17.93 20.81 4.89
C ARG A 181 -16.75 21.78 4.68
N SER A 182 -15.98 22.05 5.73
CA SER A 182 -14.78 22.89 5.65
C SER A 182 -13.65 22.28 4.83
N GLY A 183 -13.56 20.96 4.72
CA GLY A 183 -12.42 20.28 4.09
C GLY A 183 -11.16 20.21 4.95
N ARG A 184 -11.15 20.76 6.17
CA ARG A 184 -10.01 20.63 7.10
C ARG A 184 -9.84 19.23 7.67
N MET A 185 -10.94 18.49 7.80
CA MET A 185 -10.92 17.02 7.81
C MET A 185 -11.19 16.59 6.38
N PRO A 186 -10.15 16.39 5.56
CA PRO A 186 -10.36 16.05 4.17
C PRO A 186 -10.80 14.60 4.03
N GLN A 187 -11.31 14.26 2.85
CA GLN A 187 -11.72 12.90 2.53
C GLN A 187 -10.51 12.08 2.07
N ILE A 188 -10.16 11.05 2.83
CA ILE A 188 -9.26 10.00 2.35
C ILE A 188 -10.13 8.92 1.71
N ASN A 189 -9.97 8.68 0.41
CA ASN A 189 -10.73 7.64 -0.28
C ASN A 189 -10.31 6.25 0.26
N MET A 190 -11.25 5.49 0.80
CA MET A 190 -11.00 4.18 1.39
C MET A 190 -12.17 3.21 1.21
N GLU A 191 -11.86 1.92 1.17
CA GLU A 191 -12.85 0.86 1.07
C GLU A 191 -13.65 0.74 2.39
N PRO A 192 -14.90 0.22 2.34
CA PRO A 192 -15.72 0.06 3.55
C PRO A 192 -15.05 -0.78 4.66
N THR A 193 -14.28 -1.79 4.27
CA THR A 193 -13.55 -2.65 5.21
C THR A 193 -12.38 -1.91 5.88
N GLU A 194 -11.69 -1.03 5.15
CA GLU A 194 -10.63 -0.17 5.70
C GLU A 194 -11.21 0.82 6.71
N ALA A 195 -12.33 1.47 6.36
CA ALA A 195 -13.04 2.38 7.26
C ALA A 195 -13.50 1.66 8.54
N ALA A 196 -14.06 0.45 8.42
CA ALA A 196 -14.48 -0.37 9.55
C ALA A 196 -13.32 -0.75 10.47
N ALA A 197 -12.17 -1.13 9.92
CA ALA A 197 -10.97 -1.46 10.69
C ALA A 197 -10.43 -0.22 11.45
N ILE A 198 -10.31 0.93 10.76
CA ILE A 198 -9.85 2.18 11.39
C ILE A 198 -10.83 2.63 12.48
N ALA A 199 -12.14 2.59 12.21
CA ALA A 199 -13.14 2.94 13.20
C ALA A 199 -13.04 2.03 14.43
N THR A 200 -12.82 0.73 14.23
CA THR A 200 -12.56 -0.22 15.32
C THR A 200 -11.35 0.21 16.14
N TYR A 201 -10.21 0.45 15.49
CA TYR A 201 -9.01 0.93 16.17
C TYR A 201 -9.26 2.22 16.98
N LEU A 202 -10.00 3.19 16.42
CA LEU A 202 -10.25 4.49 17.05
C LEU A 202 -11.30 4.46 18.18
N ILE A 203 -12.09 3.40 18.34
CA ILE A 203 -13.06 3.31 19.44
C ILE A 203 -12.70 2.22 20.45
N ARG A 204 -11.50 1.62 20.35
CA ARG A 204 -11.11 0.45 21.14
C ARG A 204 -11.28 0.58 22.65
N ASP A 205 -11.16 1.81 23.16
CA ASP A 205 -11.32 2.08 24.59
C ASP A 205 -12.78 1.90 25.06
N GLN A 206 -13.77 1.80 24.14
CA GLN A 206 -15.14 1.40 24.47
C GLN A 206 -15.27 -0.07 24.85
N ALA A 207 -14.29 -0.90 24.48
CA ALA A 207 -14.29 -2.34 24.75
C ALA A 207 -13.54 -2.70 26.04
N THR A 208 -13.20 -1.72 26.86
CA THR A 208 -12.50 -1.87 28.15
C THR A 208 -13.27 -1.19 29.27
N ASP A 209 -13.26 -1.78 30.46
CA ASP A 209 -13.86 -1.19 31.65
C ASP A 209 -12.98 -0.08 32.26
N ALA A 210 -13.40 0.49 33.39
CA ALA A 210 -12.66 1.56 34.06
C ALA A 210 -11.25 1.15 34.56
N ASN A 211 -10.98 -0.14 34.68
CA ASN A 211 -9.68 -0.69 35.06
C ASN A 211 -8.82 -1.05 33.83
N GLY A 212 -9.36 -0.92 32.62
CA GLY A 212 -8.72 -1.32 31.37
C GLY A 212 -8.91 -2.80 31.02
N ASP A 213 -9.75 -3.54 31.77
CA ASP A 213 -10.02 -4.93 31.49
C ASP A 213 -11.05 -5.05 30.34
N PRO A 214 -10.90 -6.02 29.41
CA PRO A 214 -11.85 -6.19 28.32
C PRO A 214 -13.27 -6.41 28.82
N ILE A 215 -14.23 -5.67 28.28
CA ILE A 215 -15.64 -5.89 28.55
C ILE A 215 -16.10 -7.10 27.75
N ILE A 216 -16.40 -8.19 28.45
CA ILE A 216 -16.80 -9.46 27.82
C ILE A 216 -18.32 -9.62 27.86
N ASP A 217 -18.91 -9.81 26.69
CA ASP A 217 -20.28 -10.31 26.55
C ASP A 217 -20.29 -11.82 26.29
N VAL A 218 -21.36 -12.46 26.74
CA VAL A 218 -21.60 -13.90 26.57
C VAL A 218 -22.66 -14.10 25.51
N ILE A 219 -22.23 -14.58 24.35
CA ILE A 219 -23.07 -14.80 23.18
C ILE A 219 -23.36 -16.28 23.03
N ALA A 220 -24.60 -16.66 22.68
CA ALA A 220 -24.93 -18.06 22.40
C ALA A 220 -24.23 -18.56 21.14
N GLY A 221 -23.80 -19.83 21.14
CA GLY A 221 -23.06 -20.44 20.01
C GLY A 221 -21.55 -20.22 20.04
N LEU A 222 -20.86 -20.83 19.08
CA LEU A 222 -19.40 -20.74 18.89
C LEU A 222 -19.08 -19.63 17.89
N ARG A 223 -17.90 -19.02 18.00
CA ARG A 223 -17.34 -18.17 16.95
C ARG A 223 -16.79 -19.03 15.83
N TYR A 224 -16.91 -18.58 14.59
CA TYR A 224 -16.23 -19.20 13.47
C TYR A 224 -15.36 -18.18 12.71
N GLU A 225 -14.27 -18.68 12.14
CA GLU A 225 -13.40 -17.98 11.19
C GLU A 225 -13.24 -18.88 9.96
N ALA A 226 -13.49 -18.33 8.77
CA ALA A 226 -13.44 -19.04 7.49
C ALA A 226 -12.36 -18.44 6.59
N TYR A 227 -11.52 -19.32 6.05
CA TYR A 227 -10.30 -19.00 5.34
C TYR A 227 -10.31 -19.57 3.92
N LEU A 228 -9.77 -18.83 2.96
CA LEU A 228 -9.43 -19.34 1.64
C LEU A 228 -7.98 -19.85 1.62
N GLY A 229 -7.80 -21.06 1.09
CA GLY A 229 -6.47 -21.63 0.92
C GLY A 229 -6.51 -23.10 0.53
N ARG A 230 -5.44 -23.57 -0.09
CA ARG A 230 -5.26 -25.01 -0.38
C ARG A 230 -4.53 -25.64 0.80
N PHE A 231 -5.29 -26.20 1.73
CA PHE A 231 -4.75 -26.77 2.96
C PHE A 231 -4.52 -28.27 2.80
N GLU A 232 -3.48 -28.76 3.49
CA GLU A 232 -3.19 -30.20 3.62
C GLU A 232 -3.19 -30.64 5.10
N ASN A 233 -3.33 -29.67 6.02
CA ASN A 233 -3.46 -29.92 7.45
C ASN A 233 -4.18 -28.76 8.18
N CYS A 234 -4.81 -29.05 9.32
CA CYS A 234 -5.61 -28.09 10.09
C CYS A 234 -4.81 -26.97 10.77
N GLU A 235 -3.51 -27.16 11.01
CA GLU A 235 -2.68 -26.12 11.63
C GLU A 235 -2.44 -24.94 10.70
N LYS A 236 -2.42 -25.19 9.39
CA LYS A 236 -2.20 -24.18 8.35
C LYS A 236 -3.41 -23.34 7.99
N ILE A 237 -4.60 -23.67 8.50
CA ILE A 237 -5.84 -22.94 8.20
C ILE A 237 -5.71 -21.45 8.55
N VAL A 238 -5.15 -21.15 9.72
CA VAL A 238 -5.02 -19.76 10.23
C VAL A 238 -3.97 -18.93 9.48
N ASP A 239 -3.12 -19.57 8.67
CA ASP A 239 -2.17 -18.89 7.78
C ASP A 239 -2.84 -18.45 6.45
N GLY A 240 -4.09 -18.86 6.21
CA GLY A 240 -4.87 -18.53 5.01
C GLY A 240 -5.48 -17.13 5.01
N GLU A 241 -6.11 -16.75 3.89
CA GLU A 241 -6.83 -15.49 3.78
C GLU A 241 -8.16 -15.58 4.54
N LEU A 242 -8.31 -14.85 5.65
CA LEU A 242 -9.57 -14.74 6.38
C LEU A 242 -10.60 -13.98 5.53
N VAL A 243 -11.70 -14.64 5.17
CA VAL A 243 -12.72 -14.06 4.29
C VAL A 243 -14.09 -13.90 4.94
N ALA A 244 -14.36 -14.64 6.01
CA ALA A 244 -15.58 -14.49 6.80
C ALA A 244 -15.34 -14.86 8.26
N SER A 245 -16.08 -14.23 9.16
CA SER A 245 -16.16 -14.61 10.56
C SER A 245 -17.54 -14.26 11.12
N GLY A 246 -17.96 -14.94 12.18
CA GLY A 246 -19.26 -14.71 12.81
C GLY A 246 -19.52 -15.68 13.95
N THR A 247 -20.79 -15.89 14.30
CA THR A 247 -21.23 -16.88 15.28
C THR A 247 -22.00 -18.01 14.61
N ALA A 248 -21.91 -19.21 15.16
CA ALA A 248 -22.59 -20.41 14.71
C ALA A 248 -23.15 -21.19 15.89
N GLU A 249 -24.43 -21.55 15.82
CA GLU A 249 -25.09 -22.37 16.85
C GLU A 249 -24.82 -23.87 16.68
N THR A 250 -24.20 -24.25 15.56
CA THR A 250 -23.82 -25.63 15.21
C THR A 250 -22.44 -25.64 14.56
N ILE A 251 -21.77 -26.80 14.58
CA ILE A 251 -20.49 -27.00 13.89
C ILE A 251 -20.78 -27.68 12.55
N SER A 252 -20.79 -26.91 11.47
CA SER A 252 -21.07 -27.39 10.11
C SER A 252 -20.13 -26.76 9.08
N VAL A 253 -20.18 -27.24 7.83
CA VAL A 253 -19.46 -26.63 6.71
C VAL A 253 -20.21 -25.45 6.08
N ASP A 254 -21.39 -25.07 6.58
CA ASP A 254 -22.22 -24.03 5.98
C ASP A 254 -21.55 -22.65 5.85
N PRO A 255 -20.70 -22.18 6.80
CA PRO A 255 -19.99 -20.92 6.63
C PRO A 255 -18.81 -21.00 5.65
N LYS A 256 -18.76 -22.04 4.78
CA LYS A 256 -17.73 -22.18 3.76
C LYS A 256 -17.79 -21.01 2.76
N PRO A 257 -16.63 -20.42 2.42
CA PRO A 257 -16.57 -19.30 1.49
C PRO A 257 -16.68 -19.74 0.02
N ARG A 258 -16.47 -21.03 -0.27
CA ARG A 258 -16.57 -21.65 -1.61
C ARG A 258 -16.67 -23.18 -1.49
N GLN A 259 -16.76 -23.88 -2.63
CA GLN A 259 -16.90 -25.34 -2.65
C GLN A 259 -15.64 -26.09 -2.20
N ASP A 260 -14.47 -25.76 -2.74
CA ASP A 260 -13.21 -26.43 -2.42
C ASP A 260 -12.16 -25.44 -1.92
N ASN A 261 -11.06 -25.93 -1.33
CA ASN A 261 -9.91 -25.13 -0.91
C ASN A 261 -10.31 -24.03 0.10
N PHE A 262 -10.93 -24.47 1.19
CA PHE A 262 -11.28 -23.61 2.32
C PHE A 262 -10.91 -24.27 3.64
N GLY A 263 -10.83 -23.47 4.70
CA GLY A 263 -10.68 -23.93 6.07
C GLY A 263 -11.61 -23.17 7.00
N ILE A 264 -12.16 -23.84 8.01
CA ILE A 264 -13.03 -23.23 9.01
C ILE A 264 -12.52 -23.60 10.41
N ARG A 265 -12.46 -22.62 11.29
CA ARG A 265 -12.16 -22.79 12.70
C ARG A 265 -13.35 -22.34 13.53
N PHE A 266 -13.90 -23.24 14.34
CA PHE A 266 -14.92 -22.95 15.35
C PHE A 266 -14.28 -22.90 16.73
N PHE A 267 -14.58 -21.87 17.52
CA PHE A 267 -14.04 -21.75 18.87
C PHE A 267 -14.98 -21.05 19.85
N GLY A 268 -14.91 -21.44 21.12
CA GLY A 268 -15.75 -20.91 22.19
C GLY A 268 -15.72 -21.83 23.41
N GLU A 269 -16.84 -21.93 24.11
CA GLU A 269 -17.00 -22.79 25.26
C GLU A 269 -18.27 -23.65 25.14
N PHE A 270 -18.24 -24.84 25.74
CA PHE A 270 -19.41 -25.70 25.89
C PHE A 270 -19.67 -26.09 27.35
N LEU A 271 -20.93 -26.39 27.68
CA LEU A 271 -21.36 -26.68 29.04
C LEU A 271 -21.32 -28.18 29.37
N VAL A 272 -20.51 -28.55 30.36
CA VAL A 272 -20.49 -29.88 30.98
C VAL A 272 -21.35 -29.88 32.25
N SER A 273 -22.50 -30.55 32.18
CA SER A 273 -23.47 -30.57 33.29
C SER A 273 -23.10 -31.51 34.42
N ARG A 274 -22.31 -32.57 34.16
CA ARG A 274 -21.92 -33.58 35.17
C ARG A 274 -20.44 -33.95 34.96
N PRO A 275 -19.60 -33.96 36.00
CA PRO A 275 -18.20 -34.32 35.82
C PRO A 275 -18.05 -35.81 35.47
N GLY A 276 -17.00 -36.15 34.71
CA GLY A 276 -16.64 -37.53 34.40
C GLY A 276 -15.98 -37.67 33.02
N GLN A 277 -15.90 -38.90 32.53
CA GLN A 277 -15.27 -39.20 31.24
C GLN A 277 -16.27 -38.97 30.09
N TYR A 278 -15.88 -38.11 29.15
CA TYR A 278 -16.61 -37.82 27.93
C TYR A 278 -15.89 -38.41 26.73
N GLN A 279 -16.65 -38.91 25.77
CA GLN A 279 -16.17 -39.38 24.48
C GLN A 279 -16.61 -38.41 23.39
N PHE A 280 -15.70 -38.08 22.48
CA PHE A 280 -15.93 -37.23 21.32
C PHE A 280 -15.70 -38.02 20.05
N SER A 281 -16.51 -37.75 19.03
CA SER A 281 -16.40 -38.31 17.69
C SER A 281 -16.39 -37.17 16.68
N LEU A 282 -15.41 -37.18 15.79
CA LEU A 282 -15.19 -36.16 14.77
C LEU A 282 -15.16 -36.86 13.41
N ARG A 283 -16.10 -36.50 12.54
CA ARG A 283 -16.17 -36.97 11.16
C ARG A 283 -15.90 -35.80 10.22
N SER A 284 -15.04 -35.99 9.23
CA SER A 284 -14.85 -35.02 8.14
C SER A 284 -14.51 -35.68 6.81
N ASP A 285 -14.87 -34.99 5.72
CA ASP A 285 -14.26 -35.16 4.40
C ASP A 285 -13.12 -34.12 4.33
N ASP A 286 -11.95 -34.58 3.94
CA ASP A 286 -10.63 -34.04 4.30
C ASP A 286 -10.42 -33.81 5.80
N GLY A 287 -9.45 -32.99 6.20
CA GLY A 287 -8.87 -33.03 7.53
C GLY A 287 -9.63 -32.21 8.56
N SER A 288 -9.76 -32.74 9.79
CA SER A 288 -10.27 -32.04 10.95
C SER A 288 -9.54 -32.37 12.26
N LYS A 289 -9.57 -31.44 13.22
CA LYS A 289 -9.03 -31.64 14.58
C LYS A 289 -9.94 -30.99 15.63
N LEU A 290 -10.01 -31.59 16.81
CA LEU A 290 -10.77 -31.08 17.96
C LEU A 290 -9.88 -30.97 19.20
N TRP A 291 -9.82 -29.77 19.77
CA TRP A 291 -9.19 -29.48 21.06
C TRP A 291 -10.24 -29.12 22.10
N ILE A 292 -10.03 -29.61 23.33
CA ILE A 292 -10.82 -29.28 24.51
C ILE A 292 -9.88 -28.76 25.59
N ASP A 293 -10.15 -27.57 26.12
CA ASP A 293 -9.25 -26.84 27.05
C ASP A 293 -7.79 -26.75 26.56
N GLY A 294 -7.61 -26.59 25.25
CA GLY A 294 -6.29 -26.52 24.59
C GLY A 294 -5.59 -27.87 24.41
N VAL A 295 -6.16 -28.98 24.89
CA VAL A 295 -5.63 -30.33 24.69
C VAL A 295 -6.24 -30.95 23.44
N LEU A 296 -5.41 -31.48 22.53
CA LEU A 296 -5.89 -32.19 21.34
C LEU A 296 -6.57 -33.50 21.76
N VAL A 297 -7.88 -33.62 21.51
CA VAL A 297 -8.69 -34.78 21.90
C VAL A 297 -8.96 -35.70 20.71
N VAL A 298 -9.19 -35.15 19.52
CA VAL A 298 -9.39 -35.93 18.29
C VAL A 298 -8.55 -35.37 17.16
N ASP A 299 -7.75 -36.24 16.54
CA ASP A 299 -6.94 -35.95 15.37
C ASP A 299 -7.44 -36.76 14.17
N ASN A 300 -8.05 -36.06 13.21
CA ASN A 300 -8.57 -36.60 11.95
C ASN A 300 -8.01 -35.79 10.78
N ASP A 301 -6.73 -35.45 10.83
CA ASP A 301 -6.08 -34.52 9.90
C ASP A 301 -5.56 -35.19 8.61
N GLY A 302 -5.32 -34.39 7.58
CA GLY A 302 -4.88 -34.85 6.25
C GLY A 302 -5.98 -34.94 5.18
N VAL A 303 -5.58 -35.10 3.92
CA VAL A 303 -6.50 -35.20 2.77
C VAL A 303 -7.04 -36.64 2.67
N HIS A 304 -8.35 -36.81 2.82
CA HIS A 304 -9.00 -38.12 2.85
C HIS A 304 -10.52 -38.03 2.67
N GLY A 305 -11.14 -39.12 2.16
CA GLY A 305 -12.60 -39.24 2.11
C GLY A 305 -13.28 -39.18 3.50
N PRO A 306 -14.64 -39.20 3.58
CA PRO A 306 -15.38 -39.07 4.83
C PRO A 306 -15.00 -40.10 5.91
N THR A 307 -14.19 -39.69 6.87
CA THR A 307 -13.60 -40.54 7.91
C THR A 307 -14.01 -40.06 9.30
N THR A 308 -14.21 -40.99 10.23
CA THR A 308 -14.58 -40.69 11.63
C THR A 308 -13.48 -41.15 12.58
N ARG A 309 -13.07 -40.28 13.49
CA ARG A 309 -12.14 -40.58 14.59
C ARG A 309 -12.78 -40.23 15.92
N THR A 310 -12.33 -40.90 16.98
CA THR A 310 -12.85 -40.67 18.32
C THR A 310 -11.72 -40.41 19.31
N GLY A 311 -12.06 -39.71 20.39
CA GLY A 311 -11.17 -39.41 21.50
C GLY A 311 -11.97 -39.35 22.80
N SER A 312 -11.29 -39.25 23.93
CA SER A 312 -11.96 -39.13 25.23
C SER A 312 -11.18 -38.26 26.19
N MET A 313 -11.89 -37.54 27.05
CA MET A 313 -11.30 -36.64 28.04
C MET A 313 -12.14 -36.66 29.31
N THR A 314 -11.49 -36.56 30.47
CA THR A 314 -12.20 -36.37 31.75
C THR A 314 -12.43 -34.89 31.97
N LEU A 315 -13.68 -34.49 32.19
CA LEU A 315 -14.09 -33.10 32.35
C LEU A 315 -14.74 -32.87 33.71
N THR A 316 -14.57 -31.66 34.24
CA THR A 316 -15.27 -31.19 35.43
C THR A 316 -16.65 -30.64 35.08
N SER A 317 -17.49 -30.33 36.07
CA SER A 317 -18.71 -29.57 35.77
C SER A 317 -18.36 -28.11 35.52
N GLY A 318 -18.92 -27.51 34.49
CA GLY A 318 -18.69 -26.12 34.14
C GLY A 318 -18.56 -25.90 32.64
N TRP A 319 -18.10 -24.70 32.27
CA TRP A 319 -17.80 -24.34 30.88
C TRP A 319 -16.36 -24.74 30.54
N HIS A 320 -16.18 -25.39 29.40
CA HIS A 320 -14.90 -25.88 28.90
C HIS A 320 -14.63 -25.30 27.52
N GLY A 321 -13.37 -24.97 27.22
CA GLY A 321 -12.96 -24.42 25.93
C GLY A 321 -13.05 -25.46 24.82
N LEU A 322 -13.50 -25.04 23.64
CA LEU A 322 -13.61 -25.85 22.44
C LEU A 322 -12.94 -25.11 21.27
N ASP A 323 -12.06 -25.79 20.54
CA ASP A 323 -11.51 -25.35 19.25
C ASP A 323 -11.64 -26.54 18.28
N ALA A 324 -12.43 -26.39 17.22
CA ALA A 324 -12.64 -27.39 16.19
C ALA A 324 -12.25 -26.81 14.83
N ARG A 325 -11.42 -27.52 14.08
CA ARG A 325 -10.94 -27.07 12.77
C ARG A 325 -11.27 -28.10 11.71
N VAL A 326 -11.60 -27.63 10.51
CA VAL A 326 -11.81 -28.47 9.32
C VAL A 326 -11.29 -27.75 8.10
N PHE A 327 -10.74 -28.48 7.14
CA PHE A 327 -10.49 -27.96 5.79
C PHE A 327 -11.01 -28.91 4.73
N GLU A 328 -11.32 -28.35 3.58
CA GLU A 328 -11.69 -29.05 2.36
C GLU A 328 -10.68 -28.70 1.27
N HIS A 329 -10.02 -29.70 0.70
CA HIS A 329 -9.06 -29.56 -0.40
C HIS A 329 -9.76 -29.74 -1.75
N GLY A 330 -10.66 -30.72 -1.87
CA GLY A 330 -11.56 -30.85 -3.00
C GLY A 330 -12.34 -32.17 -3.02
N GLY A 331 -13.61 -32.11 -3.44
CA GLY A 331 -14.47 -33.29 -3.50
C GLY A 331 -15.82 -33.05 -2.86
N GLY A 332 -16.23 -33.95 -1.97
CA GLY A 332 -17.37 -33.74 -1.09
C GLY A 332 -16.90 -33.16 0.24
N GLU A 333 -17.79 -32.52 0.98
CA GLU A 333 -17.44 -31.79 2.19
C GLU A 333 -18.33 -32.21 3.37
N THR A 334 -17.73 -32.51 4.53
CA THR A 334 -18.51 -32.72 5.76
C THR A 334 -17.71 -32.40 7.01
N ILE A 335 -18.39 -31.95 8.06
CA ILE A 335 -17.92 -32.02 9.44
C ILE A 335 -19.10 -32.45 10.32
N LEU A 336 -18.86 -33.37 11.25
CA LEU A 336 -19.81 -33.72 12.30
C LEU A 336 -19.05 -33.97 13.60
N VAL A 337 -19.40 -33.20 14.63
CA VAL A 337 -18.86 -33.37 15.98
C VAL A 337 -19.95 -33.93 16.88
N LEU A 338 -19.72 -35.13 17.40
CA LEU A 338 -20.62 -35.76 18.36
C LEU A 338 -19.90 -35.97 19.69
N TRP A 339 -20.69 -36.01 20.77
CA TRP A 339 -20.17 -36.29 22.10
C TRP A 339 -21.17 -37.10 22.93
N SER A 340 -20.64 -37.86 23.89
CA SER A 340 -21.40 -38.62 24.88
C SER A 340 -20.66 -38.67 26.22
N GLY A 341 -21.38 -38.97 27.30
CA GLY A 341 -20.81 -39.00 28.64
C GLY A 341 -21.87 -38.92 29.73
N PRO A 342 -21.50 -38.62 30.98
CA PRO A 342 -22.44 -38.51 32.10
C PRO A 342 -23.63 -37.57 31.79
N GLY A 343 -24.85 -38.14 31.74
CA GLY A 343 -26.07 -37.41 31.40
C GLY A 343 -26.38 -37.29 29.91
N ILE A 344 -25.59 -37.93 29.04
CA ILE A 344 -25.76 -38.00 27.58
C ILE A 344 -25.61 -39.47 27.16
N ASP A 345 -26.70 -40.22 27.29
CA ASP A 345 -26.70 -41.69 27.13
C ASP A 345 -26.47 -42.17 25.69
N LYS A 346 -26.66 -41.28 24.70
CA LYS A 346 -26.38 -41.53 23.29
C LYS A 346 -25.60 -40.36 22.71
N GLU A 347 -24.60 -40.71 21.91
CA GLU A 347 -23.80 -39.75 21.16
C GLU A 347 -24.69 -38.85 20.27
N ARG A 348 -24.46 -37.54 20.35
CA ARG A 348 -25.23 -36.49 19.66
C ARG A 348 -24.38 -35.24 19.45
N GLU A 349 -24.85 -34.31 18.64
CA GLU A 349 -24.26 -32.97 18.50
C GLU A 349 -24.48 -32.10 19.76
N PHE A 350 -23.70 -31.03 19.88
CA PHE A 350 -23.93 -29.96 20.85
C PHE A 350 -25.26 -29.25 20.57
N ARG A 351 -26.00 -28.92 21.63
CA ARG A 351 -27.19 -28.06 21.50
C ARG A 351 -26.76 -26.59 21.55
N PRO A 352 -27.48 -25.66 20.88
CA PRO A 352 -27.14 -24.24 20.93
C PRO A 352 -27.04 -23.68 22.36
N ALA A 353 -27.93 -24.09 23.27
CA ALA A 353 -27.91 -23.68 24.68
C ALA A 353 -26.71 -24.23 25.48
N GLU A 354 -25.99 -25.20 24.93
CA GLU A 354 -24.77 -25.78 25.52
C GLU A 354 -23.51 -25.11 24.97
N LEU A 355 -23.63 -24.16 24.05
CA LEU A 355 -22.53 -23.46 23.40
C LEU A 355 -22.57 -21.98 23.72
N ARG A 356 -21.42 -21.39 24.00
CA ARG A 356 -21.28 -19.94 24.12
C ARG A 356 -19.94 -19.44 23.62
N THR A 357 -19.88 -18.16 23.34
CA THR A 357 -18.66 -17.43 23.04
C THR A 357 -18.54 -16.27 24.00
N ARG A 358 -17.32 -16.06 24.50
CA ARG A 358 -16.92 -14.84 25.19
C ARG A 358 -16.27 -13.90 24.19
N SER A 359 -16.88 -12.76 23.93
CA SER A 359 -16.35 -11.75 23.01
C SER A 359 -16.19 -10.43 23.71
N SER A 360 -15.10 -9.72 23.42
CA SER A 360 -15.01 -8.30 23.75
C SER A 360 -16.10 -7.54 23.00
N VAL A 361 -16.79 -6.63 23.70
CA VAL A 361 -17.81 -5.77 23.12
C VAL A 361 -17.60 -4.32 23.52
N ALA A 362 -17.88 -3.39 22.62
CA ALA A 362 -18.03 -1.98 22.93
C ALA A 362 -19.45 -1.74 23.44
N LEU A 363 -19.62 -1.32 24.71
CA LEU A 363 -20.95 -1.15 25.32
C LEU A 363 -21.55 0.26 25.10
N PRO A 364 -22.89 0.35 25.00
CA PRO A 364 -23.63 1.61 25.07
C PRO A 364 -23.41 2.40 26.37
N VAL A 365 -23.81 3.67 26.35
CA VAL A 365 -24.11 4.43 27.58
C VAL A 365 -25.25 3.74 28.33
N GLU A 366 -25.03 3.40 29.60
CA GLU A 366 -26.10 3.00 30.51
C GLU A 366 -26.36 4.09 31.58
N PRO A 367 -27.64 4.44 31.87
CA PRO A 367 -28.87 3.99 31.21
C PRO A 367 -29.10 4.67 29.84
N PRO A 368 -29.93 4.07 28.96
CA PRO A 368 -30.22 4.66 27.65
C PRO A 368 -30.87 6.04 27.77
N PHE A 369 -30.46 6.97 26.90
CA PHE A 369 -30.96 8.33 26.89
C PHE A 369 -32.43 8.38 26.47
N ARG A 370 -33.29 8.94 27.32
CA ARG A 370 -34.73 9.04 27.08
C ARG A 370 -35.14 10.48 26.86
N LEU A 371 -35.83 10.74 25.75
CA LEU A 371 -36.35 12.07 25.44
C LEU A 371 -37.46 12.48 26.42
N VAL A 372 -37.28 13.65 27.03
CA VAL A 372 -38.27 14.30 27.90
C VAL A 372 -38.90 15.50 27.18
N PRO A 373 -40.22 15.50 26.89
CA PRO A 373 -40.88 16.56 26.12
C PRO A 373 -40.65 17.98 26.63
N GLY A 374 -40.70 18.19 27.95
CA GLY A 374 -40.45 19.51 28.55
C GLY A 374 -39.03 20.02 28.33
N ARG A 375 -38.04 19.12 28.27
CA ARG A 375 -36.63 19.48 28.02
C ARG A 375 -36.39 19.85 26.55
N ILE A 376 -37.08 19.20 25.62
CA ILE A 376 -37.02 19.51 24.17
C ILE A 376 -37.43 20.97 23.91
N ILE A 377 -38.53 21.41 24.52
CA ILE A 377 -39.05 22.78 24.33
C ILE A 377 -38.06 23.82 24.88
N ARG A 378 -37.56 23.61 26.12
CA ARG A 378 -36.56 24.51 26.72
C ARG A 378 -35.26 24.51 25.95
N GLY A 379 -34.84 23.34 25.43
CA GLY A 379 -33.65 23.19 24.60
C GLY A 379 -33.71 23.99 23.32
N GLY A 380 -34.85 23.95 22.61
CA GLY A 380 -35.05 24.75 21.40
C GLY A 380 -34.99 26.26 21.68
N GLN A 381 -35.54 26.71 22.80
CA GLN A 381 -35.43 28.10 23.24
C GLN A 381 -33.98 28.48 23.55
N ALA A 382 -33.28 27.67 24.36
CA ALA A 382 -31.89 27.89 24.73
C ALA A 382 -30.96 27.92 23.49
N TYR A 383 -31.18 27.00 22.54
CA TYR A 383 -30.40 26.92 21.30
C TYR A 383 -30.45 28.23 20.48
N SER A 384 -31.61 28.91 20.44
CA SER A 384 -31.71 30.24 19.83
C SER A 384 -31.19 31.36 20.74
N THR A 385 -31.49 31.33 22.04
CA THR A 385 -31.08 32.38 23.00
C THR A 385 -29.57 32.52 23.11
N TYR A 386 -28.83 31.41 23.08
CA TYR A 386 -27.37 31.40 23.20
C TYR A 386 -26.65 31.39 21.83
N GLY A 387 -27.37 31.64 20.74
CA GLY A 387 -26.78 31.92 19.43
C GLY A 387 -26.26 30.70 18.66
N CYS A 388 -26.60 29.47 19.05
CA CYS A 388 -26.13 28.27 18.34
C CYS A 388 -26.61 28.24 16.87
N ASN A 389 -27.81 28.75 16.60
CA ASN A 389 -28.38 28.85 15.26
C ASN A 389 -27.62 29.84 14.35
N ALA A 390 -26.93 30.85 14.90
CA ALA A 390 -26.18 31.81 14.09
C ALA A 390 -25.03 31.14 13.32
N CYS A 391 -24.38 30.14 13.93
CA CYS A 391 -23.31 29.39 13.29
C CYS A 391 -23.83 28.13 12.58
N HIS A 392 -24.72 27.36 13.23
CA HIS A 392 -25.12 26.04 12.72
C HIS A 392 -26.35 26.06 11.80
N GLU A 393 -27.13 27.15 11.76
CA GLU A 393 -28.36 27.30 10.94
C GLU A 393 -28.44 28.71 10.27
N PRO A 394 -27.48 29.08 9.39
CA PRO A 394 -27.26 30.45 8.92
C PRO A 394 -28.39 31.09 8.09
N LYS A 395 -29.50 30.38 7.83
CA LYS A 395 -30.73 30.99 7.28
C LYS A 395 -31.39 31.99 8.25
N ALA A 396 -30.97 32.00 9.52
CA ALA A 396 -31.43 32.89 10.58
C ALA A 396 -30.41 33.99 10.93
N ALA A 397 -29.63 34.49 9.95
CA ALA A 397 -28.54 35.43 10.17
C ALA A 397 -28.94 36.59 11.11
N PRO A 398 -28.23 36.81 12.23
CA PRO A 398 -28.55 37.90 13.14
C PRO A 398 -28.25 39.24 12.47
N ASN A 399 -29.14 40.22 12.66
CA ASN A 399 -28.95 41.59 12.18
C ASN A 399 -27.83 42.29 12.97
N GLN A 400 -26.57 42.06 12.58
CA GLN A 400 -25.38 42.66 13.18
C GLN A 400 -24.74 43.68 12.23
N LYS A 401 -23.83 44.49 12.78
CA LYS A 401 -23.05 45.44 11.99
C LYS A 401 -22.13 44.68 11.03
N ASN A 402 -21.99 45.20 9.81
CA ASN A 402 -21.00 44.70 8.85
C ASN A 402 -19.58 44.86 9.40
N TRP A 403 -18.64 44.08 8.88
CA TRP A 403 -17.23 44.07 9.30
C TRP A 403 -16.64 45.50 9.39
N ASN A 404 -16.83 46.28 8.33
CA ASN A 404 -16.32 47.67 8.22
C ASN A 404 -16.99 48.67 9.18
N GLN A 405 -17.98 48.24 9.97
CA GLN A 405 -18.72 49.06 10.93
C GLN A 405 -18.46 48.63 12.38
N LEU A 406 -17.59 47.64 12.59
CA LEU A 406 -17.19 47.18 13.92
C LEU A 406 -16.38 48.25 14.64
N ARG A 407 -16.38 48.19 15.97
CA ARG A 407 -15.52 49.05 16.81
C ARG A 407 -14.23 48.31 17.07
N ALA A 408 -13.10 48.96 16.84
CA ALA A 408 -11.76 48.46 17.18
C ALA A 408 -11.49 48.58 18.70
N GLU A 409 -12.30 47.90 19.51
CA GLU A 409 -12.27 47.90 20.98
C GLU A 409 -12.55 46.48 21.51
N PRO A 410 -12.06 46.10 22.71
CA PRO A 410 -12.32 44.79 23.32
C PRO A 410 -13.75 44.71 23.90
N VAL A 411 -14.76 44.74 23.02
CA VAL A 411 -16.18 44.73 23.36
C VAL A 411 -16.90 43.56 22.66
N GLY A 412 -18.08 43.18 23.16
CA GLY A 412 -18.87 42.10 22.58
C GLY A 412 -18.15 40.75 22.72
N CYS A 413 -17.95 40.03 21.61
CA CYS A 413 -17.27 38.74 21.59
C CYS A 413 -15.75 38.81 21.92
N LEU A 414 -15.17 40.02 21.94
CA LEU A 414 -13.77 40.26 22.35
C LEU A 414 -13.66 40.75 23.82
N SER A 415 -14.78 40.83 24.55
CA SER A 415 -14.80 41.17 25.97
C SER A 415 -14.41 39.96 26.82
N THR A 416 -13.81 40.20 27.99
CA THR A 416 -13.58 39.17 29.02
C THR A 416 -14.89 38.66 29.64
N ASP A 417 -15.97 39.42 29.53
CA ASP A 417 -17.33 39.05 29.96
C ASP A 417 -18.30 39.33 28.80
N PRO A 418 -18.47 38.38 27.86
CA PRO A 418 -19.32 38.57 26.70
C PRO A 418 -20.80 38.53 27.08
N PRO A 419 -21.65 39.38 26.48
CA PRO A 419 -23.07 39.43 26.81
C PRO A 419 -23.82 38.16 26.38
N VAL A 420 -24.97 37.89 27.00
CA VAL A 420 -25.85 36.77 26.63
C VAL A 420 -26.19 36.83 25.14
N GLY A 421 -25.99 35.70 24.44
CA GLY A 421 -26.20 35.59 22.99
C GLY A 421 -24.94 35.88 22.17
N SER A 422 -23.86 36.36 22.78
CA SER A 422 -22.54 36.44 22.14
C SER A 422 -21.70 35.20 22.48
N PRO A 423 -21.05 34.57 21.48
CA PRO A 423 -20.10 33.50 21.73
C PRO A 423 -18.88 34.02 22.50
N ALA A 424 -18.42 33.27 23.49
CA ALA A 424 -17.15 33.54 24.18
C ALA A 424 -16.00 32.76 23.51
N TYR A 425 -14.99 33.48 23.04
CA TYR A 425 -13.76 32.90 22.51
C TYR A 425 -12.67 32.94 23.56
N ASN A 426 -11.84 31.90 23.61
CA ASN A 426 -10.69 31.83 24.51
C ASN A 426 -9.44 32.42 23.85
N PHE A 427 -9.52 33.69 23.45
CA PHE A 427 -8.38 34.43 22.89
C PHE A 427 -7.55 35.03 24.02
N ASP A 428 -6.22 34.97 23.89
CA ASP A 428 -5.32 35.70 24.79
C ASP A 428 -5.28 37.20 24.44
N ASP A 429 -4.66 37.99 25.32
CA ASP A 429 -4.58 39.45 25.17
C ASP A 429 -3.86 39.87 23.87
N GLU A 430 -2.89 39.06 23.41
CA GLU A 430 -2.15 39.31 22.18
C GLU A 430 -3.03 39.10 20.95
N MET A 431 -3.77 37.99 20.90
CA MET A 431 -4.73 37.72 19.84
C MET A 431 -5.84 38.77 19.80
N ILE A 432 -6.39 39.18 20.95
CA ILE A 432 -7.39 40.25 21.02
C ILE A 432 -6.83 41.54 20.42
N LYS A 433 -5.59 41.91 20.75
CA LYS A 433 -4.92 43.08 20.18
C LYS A 433 -4.74 42.95 18.65
N ASN A 434 -4.36 41.78 18.16
CA ASN A 434 -4.20 41.54 16.72
C ASN A 434 -5.55 41.62 15.99
N LEU A 435 -6.63 41.08 16.58
CA LEU A 435 -8.00 41.19 16.07
C LEU A 435 -8.48 42.64 16.04
N ILE A 436 -8.23 43.42 17.09
CA ILE A 436 -8.56 44.85 17.12
C ILE A 436 -7.83 45.60 16.01
N THR A 437 -6.54 45.28 15.80
CA THR A 437 -5.72 45.88 14.72
C THR A 437 -6.30 45.52 13.35
N LEU A 438 -6.76 44.28 13.17
CA LEU A 438 -7.41 43.82 11.94
C LEU A 438 -8.78 44.48 11.70
N ILE A 439 -9.53 44.81 12.75
CA ILE A 439 -10.79 45.54 12.65
C ILE A 439 -10.58 47.00 12.27
N ASP A 440 -9.49 47.63 12.75
CA ASP A 440 -9.18 49.05 12.49
C ASP A 440 -8.59 49.29 11.08
N SER A 441 -8.10 48.23 10.43
CA SER A 441 -7.44 48.32 9.11
C SER A 441 -8.39 48.46 7.92
N VAL A 442 -7.92 49.09 6.83
CA VAL A 442 -8.68 49.24 5.57
C VAL A 442 -8.20 48.26 4.50
N GLU A 443 -9.12 47.82 3.63
CA GLU A 443 -8.91 46.74 2.64
C GLU A 443 -7.67 46.94 1.74
N PHE A 444 -7.46 48.16 1.24
CA PHE A 444 -6.36 48.47 0.33
C PHE A 444 -4.98 48.44 1.01
N GLU A 445 -4.94 48.70 2.32
CA GLU A 445 -3.69 48.61 3.10
C GLU A 445 -3.26 47.15 3.30
N MET A 446 -4.02 46.17 2.81
CA MET A 446 -3.94 44.79 3.26
C MET A 446 -3.87 43.72 2.18
N ALA A 447 -3.81 44.11 0.90
CA ALA A 447 -3.67 43.15 -0.18
C ALA A 447 -2.44 42.25 0.05
N LEU A 448 -2.70 40.99 0.40
CA LEU A 448 -1.63 39.99 0.47
C LEU A 448 -1.06 39.80 -0.93
N GLU A 449 0.28 39.85 -1.03
CA GLU A 449 0.97 39.44 -2.24
C GLU A 449 0.51 38.01 -2.61
N PRO A 450 0.25 37.70 -3.90
CA PRO A 450 -0.34 36.42 -4.29
C PRO A 450 0.39 35.19 -3.75
N ARG A 451 1.72 35.25 -3.63
CA ARG A 451 2.54 34.23 -2.97
C ARG A 451 2.20 34.03 -1.50
N ALA A 452 2.07 35.10 -0.71
CA ALA A 452 1.74 35.01 0.71
C ALA A 452 0.32 34.47 0.90
N HIS A 453 -0.62 34.90 0.05
CA HIS A 453 -1.98 34.37 0.04
C HIS A 453 -2.03 32.86 -0.26
N ALA A 454 -1.22 32.38 -1.21
CA ALA A 454 -1.10 30.96 -1.50
C ALA A 454 -0.57 30.17 -0.29
N GLU A 455 0.42 30.71 0.41
CA GLU A 455 1.02 30.07 1.58
C GLU A 455 0.04 29.97 2.75
N LEU A 456 -0.74 31.03 3.00
CA LEU A 456 -1.82 31.02 3.99
C LEU A 456 -2.85 29.92 3.69
N LEU A 457 -3.36 29.84 2.46
CA LEU A 457 -4.41 28.88 2.11
C LEU A 457 -3.94 27.42 2.07
N ILE A 458 -2.70 27.18 1.63
CA ILE A 458 -2.09 25.83 1.64
C ILE A 458 -1.94 25.32 3.08
N ASP A 459 -1.55 26.20 4.00
CA ASP A 459 -1.39 25.85 5.40
C ASP A 459 -2.76 25.74 6.12
N ASP A 460 -3.71 26.62 5.82
CA ASP A 460 -5.10 26.56 6.30
C ASP A 460 -5.81 25.26 5.89
N ALA A 461 -5.52 24.77 4.68
CA ALA A 461 -5.99 23.48 4.18
C ALA A 461 -5.23 22.27 4.78
N GLY A 462 -4.13 22.49 5.51
CA GLY A 462 -3.34 21.43 6.14
C GLY A 462 -2.38 20.69 5.21
N CYS A 463 -2.15 21.18 3.99
CA CYS A 463 -1.28 20.53 3.00
C CYS A 463 0.18 20.39 3.49
N THR A 464 0.64 21.33 4.32
CA THR A 464 2.00 21.37 4.89
C THR A 464 2.30 20.24 5.89
N ARG A 465 1.28 19.49 6.34
CA ARG A 465 1.46 18.31 7.22
C ARG A 465 2.13 17.14 6.50
N CYS A 466 1.90 17.04 5.20
CA CYS A 466 2.43 15.97 4.35
C CYS A 466 3.44 16.51 3.35
N HIS A 467 3.23 17.73 2.86
CA HIS A 467 4.02 18.32 1.81
C HIS A 467 4.95 19.42 2.32
N GLN A 468 6.10 19.56 1.68
CA GLN A 468 6.96 20.72 1.85
C GLN A 468 6.72 21.74 0.72
N ARG A 469 6.74 23.03 1.05
CA ARG A 469 6.71 24.15 0.11
C ARG A 469 7.69 25.23 0.55
N ASN A 470 8.57 25.65 -0.35
CA ASN A 470 9.57 26.70 -0.08
C ASN A 470 10.41 26.43 1.19
N GLY A 471 10.74 25.15 1.45
CA GLY A 471 11.47 24.73 2.64
C GLY A 471 10.66 24.63 3.94
N ARG A 472 9.36 24.96 3.92
CA ARG A 472 8.45 24.88 5.08
C ARG A 472 7.51 23.67 4.99
N GLY A 473 7.13 23.12 6.14
CA GLY A 473 6.27 21.95 6.25
C GLY A 473 6.99 20.62 6.01
N GLY A 474 6.22 19.58 5.74
CA GLY A 474 6.65 18.19 5.65
C GLY A 474 6.50 17.44 6.99
N PRO A 475 6.43 16.10 6.94
CA PRO A 475 6.30 15.29 8.15
C PRO A 475 7.59 15.35 8.99
N ASP A 476 7.42 15.42 10.31
CA ASP A 476 8.52 15.24 11.27
C ASP A 476 9.16 13.83 11.17
N ALA A 477 10.29 13.62 11.84
CA ALA A 477 11.06 12.39 11.73
C ALA A 477 10.27 11.11 12.10
N GLU A 478 9.31 11.17 13.03
CA GLU A 478 8.53 10.00 13.41
C GLU A 478 7.42 9.73 12.40
N LYS A 479 6.68 10.77 12.00
CA LYS A 479 5.63 10.65 10.97
C LYS A 479 6.21 10.24 9.63
N ASN A 480 7.42 10.71 9.31
CA ASN A 480 8.10 10.38 8.09
C ASN A 480 8.27 8.85 7.92
N LYS A 481 8.48 8.11 9.02
CA LYS A 481 8.59 6.63 8.99
C LYS A 481 7.30 5.91 8.61
N THR A 482 6.14 6.56 8.76
CA THR A 482 4.84 5.95 8.42
C THR A 482 4.49 6.06 6.95
N PHE A 483 5.22 6.91 6.19
CA PHE A 483 5.10 6.98 4.73
C PHE A 483 5.86 5.82 4.09
N LEU A 484 5.11 4.90 3.49
CA LEU A 484 5.64 3.68 2.88
C LEU A 484 5.50 3.70 1.35
N GLY A 485 6.42 2.99 0.68
CA GLY A 485 6.37 2.73 -0.75
C GLY A 485 6.47 1.23 -1.03
N THR A 486 5.90 0.79 -2.15
CA THR A 486 5.97 -0.62 -2.61
C THR A 486 7.06 -0.85 -3.67
N ALA A 487 7.87 0.19 -3.93
CA ALA A 487 8.92 0.23 -4.94
C ALA A 487 10.23 0.67 -4.26
N GLU A 488 11.37 0.17 -4.72
CA GLU A 488 12.69 0.42 -4.13
C GLU A 488 13.24 1.79 -4.58
N LEU A 489 12.42 2.83 -4.47
CA LEU A 489 12.65 4.20 -4.91
C LEU A 489 13.19 5.13 -3.81
N GLY A 490 13.39 4.62 -2.60
CA GLY A 490 13.78 5.43 -1.44
C GLY A 490 12.71 6.47 -1.09
N ASP A 491 13.11 7.68 -0.72
CA ASP A 491 12.19 8.77 -0.35
C ASP A 491 11.28 9.18 -1.52
N GLU A 492 11.77 9.07 -2.76
CA GLU A 492 10.97 9.25 -3.97
C GLU A 492 9.88 8.20 -4.16
N GLY A 493 9.97 7.06 -3.48
CA GLY A 493 8.99 5.97 -3.56
C GLY A 493 7.85 6.10 -2.56
N ARG A 494 8.06 6.88 -1.49
CA ARG A 494 7.19 6.86 -0.31
C ARG A 494 6.66 8.23 0.10
N LEU A 495 7.42 9.31 -0.11
CA LEU A 495 7.02 10.65 0.34
C LEU A 495 6.08 11.36 -0.64
N PRO A 496 5.15 12.19 -0.15
CA PRO A 496 4.36 13.12 -0.97
C PRO A 496 5.27 14.09 -1.77
N PRO A 497 4.83 14.57 -2.94
CA PRO A 497 5.62 15.49 -3.75
C PRO A 497 5.81 16.87 -3.10
N LEU A 498 6.88 17.58 -3.46
CA LEU A 498 7.05 18.99 -3.11
C LEU A 498 5.97 19.85 -3.78
N LEU A 499 5.48 20.86 -3.06
CA LEU A 499 4.54 21.86 -3.59
C LEU A 499 5.24 23.14 -4.06
N THR A 500 6.55 23.28 -3.86
CA THR A 500 7.34 24.41 -4.38
C THR A 500 7.19 24.52 -5.90
N GLY A 501 6.70 25.67 -6.39
CA GLY A 501 6.52 25.92 -7.83
C GLY A 501 5.52 24.97 -8.52
N VAL A 502 4.63 24.32 -7.78
CA VAL A 502 3.68 23.36 -8.38
C VAL A 502 2.73 24.01 -9.39
N GLY A 503 2.42 25.30 -9.22
CA GLY A 503 1.62 26.09 -10.15
C GLY A 503 2.30 26.42 -11.48
N THR A 504 3.62 26.28 -11.58
CA THR A 504 4.34 26.32 -12.88
C THR A 504 4.51 24.92 -13.49
N LYS A 505 4.40 23.88 -12.66
CA LYS A 505 4.59 22.47 -13.05
C LYS A 505 3.35 21.86 -13.70
N LEU A 506 2.22 21.89 -13.00
CA LEU A 506 0.98 21.24 -13.43
C LEU A 506 0.13 22.21 -14.23
N LYS A 507 -0.70 21.70 -15.14
CA LYS A 507 -1.78 22.49 -15.73
C LYS A 507 -2.87 22.77 -14.68
N TYR A 508 -3.64 23.83 -14.89
CA TYR A 508 -4.62 24.31 -13.92
C TYR A 508 -5.66 23.25 -13.56
N ASP A 509 -6.28 22.66 -14.58
CA ASP A 509 -7.27 21.61 -14.46
C ASP A 509 -6.73 20.37 -13.73
N VAL A 510 -5.45 20.05 -13.97
CA VAL A 510 -4.77 18.90 -13.36
C VAL A 510 -4.46 19.16 -11.89
N LEU A 511 -4.00 20.37 -11.53
CA LEU A 511 -3.78 20.74 -10.13
C LEU A 511 -5.11 20.77 -9.37
N HIS A 512 -6.13 21.42 -9.95
CA HIS A 512 -7.48 21.44 -9.39
C HIS A 512 -8.00 20.03 -9.13
N LYS A 513 -7.95 19.16 -10.15
CA LYS A 513 -8.39 17.76 -10.03
C LYS A 513 -7.59 16.99 -8.98
N THR A 514 -6.29 17.26 -8.86
CA THR A 514 -5.44 16.60 -7.85
C THR A 514 -5.92 16.94 -6.44
N ILE A 515 -6.29 18.20 -6.18
CA ILE A 515 -6.78 18.65 -4.87
C ILE A 515 -8.25 18.24 -4.65
N ALA A 516 -9.09 18.37 -5.66
CA ALA A 516 -10.53 18.09 -5.56
C ALA A 516 -10.84 16.58 -5.46
N GLU A 517 -10.03 15.71 -6.06
CA GLU A 517 -10.32 14.27 -6.18
C GLU A 517 -9.26 13.36 -5.54
N GLY A 518 -8.13 13.91 -5.07
CA GLY A 518 -7.03 13.09 -4.51
C GLY A 518 -6.36 12.21 -5.57
N LEU A 519 -6.13 12.75 -6.78
CA LEU A 519 -5.64 12.00 -7.94
C LEU A 519 -4.34 11.22 -7.64
N LYS A 520 -4.39 9.88 -7.69
CA LYS A 520 -3.22 9.02 -7.49
C LYS A 520 -2.55 8.66 -8.82
N VAL A 521 -1.38 9.24 -9.07
CA VAL A 521 -0.55 8.94 -10.25
C VAL A 521 0.68 8.07 -9.94
N ARG A 522 1.00 7.89 -8.66
CA ARG A 522 2.11 7.05 -8.19
C ARG A 522 1.52 5.80 -7.52
N PRO A 523 1.36 4.68 -8.24
CA PRO A 523 0.73 3.48 -7.68
C PRO A 523 1.52 2.91 -6.50
N TYR A 524 2.83 3.12 -6.49
CA TYR A 524 3.76 2.62 -5.48
C TYR A 524 3.82 3.41 -4.17
N VAL A 525 3.15 4.56 -4.05
CA VAL A 525 3.03 5.27 -2.76
C VAL A 525 1.83 4.70 -2.01
N VAL A 526 2.03 4.26 -0.77
CA VAL A 526 0.93 3.68 0.03
C VAL A 526 -0.02 4.77 0.53
N SER A 527 0.52 5.87 1.05
CA SER A 527 -0.27 7.01 1.53
C SER A 527 -1.11 7.63 0.41
N ARG A 528 -2.30 8.11 0.78
CA ARG A 528 -3.30 8.59 -0.19
C ARG A 528 -3.40 10.11 -0.10
N MET A 529 -3.38 10.77 -1.27
CA MET A 529 -3.68 12.19 -1.34
C MET A 529 -5.15 12.40 -0.96
N PRO A 530 -5.46 13.19 0.07
CA PRO A 530 -6.84 13.52 0.39
C PRO A 530 -7.52 14.29 -0.75
N SER A 531 -8.84 14.15 -0.86
CA SER A 531 -9.69 15.05 -1.65
C SER A 531 -10.28 16.14 -0.74
N TYR A 532 -10.59 17.29 -1.35
CA TYR A 532 -11.15 18.47 -0.66
C TYR A 532 -12.46 18.92 -1.33
N PRO A 533 -13.34 19.66 -0.61
CA PRO A 533 -14.54 20.22 -1.20
C PRO A 533 -14.21 21.11 -2.41
N ALA A 534 -15.00 21.02 -3.48
CA ALA A 534 -14.71 21.67 -4.76
C ALA A 534 -14.44 23.19 -4.64
N ALA A 535 -15.18 23.89 -3.78
CA ALA A 535 -14.98 25.32 -3.57
C ALA A 535 -13.61 25.65 -2.95
N LEU A 536 -13.15 24.84 -1.99
CA LEU A 536 -11.83 25.00 -1.38
C LEU A 536 -10.73 24.60 -2.36
N ALA A 537 -10.92 23.52 -3.12
CA ALA A 537 -9.97 23.09 -4.14
C ALA A 537 -9.73 24.17 -5.21
N GLU A 538 -10.78 24.84 -5.68
CA GLU A 538 -10.69 25.97 -6.62
C GLU A 538 -9.96 27.16 -6.03
N GLU A 539 -10.27 27.52 -4.79
CA GLU A 539 -9.63 28.64 -4.09
C GLU A 539 -8.12 28.42 -3.91
N VAL A 540 -7.73 27.24 -3.40
CA VAL A 540 -6.33 26.86 -3.21
C VAL A 540 -5.60 26.78 -4.55
N THR A 541 -6.23 26.21 -5.59
CA THR A 541 -5.63 26.10 -6.93
C THR A 541 -5.35 27.49 -7.51
N ARG A 542 -6.34 28.39 -7.48
CA ARG A 542 -6.19 29.76 -7.98
C ARG A 542 -5.08 30.50 -7.25
N ALA A 543 -5.01 30.38 -5.92
CA ALA A 543 -3.97 31.02 -5.13
C ALA A 543 -2.57 30.47 -5.46
N ILE A 544 -2.42 29.15 -5.57
CA ILE A 544 -1.15 28.53 -6.00
C ILE A 544 -0.73 29.06 -7.36
N PHE A 545 -1.64 29.10 -8.33
CA PHE A 545 -1.32 29.60 -9.68
C PHE A 545 -0.92 31.07 -9.68
N ALA A 546 -1.64 31.91 -8.93
CA ALA A 546 -1.32 33.31 -8.81
C ALA A 546 0.06 33.52 -8.17
N GLY A 547 0.35 32.83 -7.06
CA GLY A 547 1.62 32.95 -6.33
C GLY A 547 2.83 32.31 -7.01
N ASP A 548 2.64 31.26 -7.82
CA ASP A 548 3.73 30.59 -8.55
C ASP A 548 4.00 31.19 -9.93
N ASN A 549 3.03 31.87 -10.56
CA ASN A 549 3.13 32.44 -11.92
C ASN A 549 3.14 33.99 -11.93
N GLU A 550 3.63 34.63 -10.87
CA GLU A 550 3.59 36.09 -10.60
C GLU A 550 4.29 37.00 -11.65
N SER A 551 4.81 36.47 -12.76
CA SER A 551 5.28 37.27 -13.90
C SER A 551 4.87 36.61 -15.22
N PRO A 552 4.36 37.37 -16.22
CA PRO A 552 3.93 36.80 -17.48
C PRO A 552 5.15 36.43 -18.30
N SER A 553 5.68 35.23 -18.09
CA SER A 553 6.42 34.60 -19.17
C SER A 553 5.43 34.27 -20.27
N ALA A 554 5.76 34.63 -21.51
CA ALA A 554 4.99 34.22 -22.67
C ALA A 554 4.76 32.69 -22.61
N PRO A 555 3.58 32.19 -23.02
CA PRO A 555 3.33 30.75 -23.08
C PRO A 555 4.43 30.08 -23.91
N PHE A 556 5.26 29.28 -23.26
CA PHE A 556 6.25 28.46 -23.97
C PHE A 556 5.52 27.24 -24.52
N VAL A 557 5.43 27.16 -25.84
CA VAL A 557 4.90 26.00 -26.56
C VAL A 557 5.93 25.64 -27.63
N PRO A 558 6.55 24.46 -27.57
CA PRO A 558 7.47 24.00 -28.59
C PRO A 558 6.84 24.04 -29.98
N ALA A 559 7.60 24.47 -30.98
CA ALA A 559 7.14 24.51 -32.36
C ALA A 559 6.94 23.08 -32.88
N PHE A 560 5.74 22.79 -33.39
CA PHE A 560 5.45 21.46 -33.95
C PHE A 560 6.11 21.28 -35.32
N SER A 561 6.82 20.17 -35.50
CA SER A 561 7.20 19.66 -36.81
C SER A 561 7.19 18.13 -36.83
N LEU A 562 6.98 17.54 -38.02
CA LEU A 562 7.06 16.08 -38.19
C LEU A 562 8.47 15.55 -37.93
N GLU A 563 9.49 16.34 -38.22
CA GLU A 563 10.88 16.02 -37.92
C GLU A 563 11.12 15.96 -36.41
N SER A 564 10.72 17.00 -35.66
CA SER A 564 10.80 17.03 -34.19
C SER A 564 10.04 15.87 -33.56
N ARG A 565 8.85 15.52 -34.06
CA ARG A 565 8.10 14.34 -33.58
C ARG A 565 8.87 13.03 -33.80
N LYS A 566 9.50 12.86 -34.98
CA LYS A 566 10.30 11.67 -35.30
C LYS A 566 11.54 11.58 -34.42
N VAL A 567 12.24 12.70 -34.21
CA VAL A 567 13.41 12.77 -33.33
C VAL A 567 13.01 12.48 -31.89
N GLY A 568 11.91 13.05 -31.37
CA GLY A 568 11.41 12.74 -30.03
C GLY A 568 11.06 11.27 -29.83
N HIS A 569 10.47 10.62 -30.84
CA HIS A 569 10.21 9.17 -30.83
C HIS A 569 11.51 8.37 -30.74
N GLN A 570 12.53 8.74 -31.52
CA GLN A 570 13.86 8.11 -31.50
C GLN A 570 14.56 8.30 -30.15
N LEU A 571 14.58 9.53 -29.63
CA LEU A 571 15.21 9.90 -28.37
C LEU A 571 14.59 9.17 -27.17
N THR A 572 13.29 8.88 -27.21
CA THR A 572 12.59 8.17 -26.12
C THR A 572 12.94 6.67 -26.07
N GLY A 573 13.23 6.06 -27.22
CA GLY A 573 13.45 4.62 -27.36
C GLY A 573 14.90 4.17 -27.14
N THR A 574 15.16 2.91 -27.48
CA THR A 574 16.48 2.26 -27.37
C THR A 574 17.57 2.86 -28.26
N ASP A 575 17.20 3.64 -29.27
CA ASP A 575 18.11 4.36 -30.18
C ASP A 575 18.51 5.75 -29.64
N GLY A 576 18.04 6.13 -28.45
CA GLY A 576 18.22 7.44 -27.84
C GLY A 576 18.59 7.36 -26.35
N PHE A 577 17.98 8.23 -25.53
CA PHE A 577 18.21 8.29 -24.07
C PHE A 577 17.64 7.10 -23.29
N ARG A 578 16.93 6.18 -23.97
CA ARG A 578 16.36 4.97 -23.37
C ARG A 578 15.41 5.26 -22.21
N CYS A 579 14.59 6.30 -22.33
CA CYS A 579 13.63 6.71 -21.28
C CYS A 579 12.70 5.56 -20.84
N ILE A 580 12.37 4.66 -21.76
CA ILE A 580 11.54 3.46 -21.53
C ILE A 580 12.20 2.37 -20.66
N ASP A 581 13.50 2.47 -20.37
CA ASP A 581 14.15 1.54 -19.44
C ASP A 581 13.65 1.77 -18.00
N CYS A 582 13.26 3.01 -17.65
CA CYS A 582 12.70 3.34 -16.33
C CYS A 582 11.22 3.71 -16.39
N HIS A 583 10.77 4.39 -17.44
CA HIS A 583 9.42 4.91 -17.52
C HIS A 583 8.44 3.97 -18.25
N LYS A 584 7.24 3.85 -17.68
CA LYS A 584 6.09 3.27 -18.38
C LYS A 584 5.73 4.11 -19.61
N PHE A 585 5.04 3.48 -20.56
CA PHE A 585 4.52 4.20 -21.72
C PHE A 585 3.12 3.68 -22.09
N ALA A 586 2.12 4.54 -21.97
CA ALA A 586 0.72 4.27 -22.30
C ALA A 586 0.20 2.98 -21.64
N GLY A 587 0.50 2.82 -20.34
CA GLY A 587 0.12 1.65 -19.54
C GLY A 587 1.06 0.45 -19.64
N HIS A 588 2.00 0.42 -20.59
CA HIS A 588 2.98 -0.65 -20.72
C HIS A 588 4.16 -0.42 -19.77
N ASP A 589 4.56 -1.48 -19.07
CA ASP A 589 5.64 -1.43 -18.08
C ASP A 589 7.02 -1.25 -18.72
N SER A 590 7.90 -0.53 -18.02
CA SER A 590 9.33 -0.49 -18.31
C SER A 590 10.03 -1.78 -17.87
N LEU A 591 11.26 -1.98 -18.35
CA LEU A 591 12.13 -3.08 -17.91
C LEU A 591 12.77 -2.85 -16.53
N GLY A 592 12.83 -1.61 -16.07
CA GLY A 592 13.44 -1.19 -14.81
C GLY A 592 12.43 -0.79 -13.73
N GLU A 593 12.93 -0.14 -12.68
CA GLU A 593 12.09 0.33 -11.55
C GLU A 593 11.00 1.29 -12.06
N PRO A 594 9.73 1.14 -11.61
CA PRO A 594 8.62 1.87 -12.19
C PRO A 594 8.71 3.39 -11.97
N ALA A 595 8.98 4.13 -13.04
CA ALA A 595 8.80 5.58 -13.10
C ALA A 595 7.46 5.98 -13.74
N TYR A 596 7.20 7.28 -13.86
CA TYR A 596 5.94 7.80 -14.38
C TYR A 596 5.64 7.34 -15.80
N ASP A 597 4.36 7.15 -16.14
CA ASP A 597 3.94 6.92 -17.52
C ASP A 597 4.17 8.18 -18.38
N LEU A 598 5.07 8.09 -19.36
CA LEU A 598 5.44 9.20 -20.24
C LEU A 598 4.27 9.69 -21.10
N ALA A 599 3.31 8.81 -21.41
CA ALA A 599 2.13 9.17 -22.19
C ALA A 599 1.20 10.15 -21.44
N LEU A 600 1.40 10.35 -20.14
CA LEU A 600 0.63 11.30 -19.34
C LEU A 600 1.27 12.70 -19.28
N MET A 601 2.52 12.88 -19.74
CA MET A 601 3.28 14.12 -19.54
C MET A 601 2.62 15.31 -20.23
N GLY A 602 2.28 15.17 -21.51
CA GLY A 602 1.65 16.22 -22.29
C GLY A 602 0.28 16.66 -21.77
N ALA A 603 -0.47 15.76 -21.14
CA ALA A 603 -1.75 16.08 -20.52
C ALA A 603 -1.59 16.81 -19.17
N ARG A 604 -0.52 16.51 -18.43
CA ARG A 604 -0.38 16.91 -17.02
C ARG A 604 0.50 18.13 -16.78
N LEU A 605 1.61 18.22 -17.50
CA LEU A 605 2.67 19.19 -17.24
C LEU A 605 2.50 20.44 -18.10
N GLN A 606 3.09 21.54 -17.66
CA GLN A 606 3.32 22.70 -18.52
C GLN A 606 4.60 22.47 -19.35
N PRO A 607 4.62 22.83 -20.65
CA PRO A 607 5.78 22.58 -21.52
C PRO A 607 7.06 23.24 -20.99
N ARG A 608 6.94 24.46 -20.44
CA ARG A 608 8.07 25.18 -19.86
C ARG A 608 8.73 24.41 -18.71
N TRP A 609 7.92 23.94 -17.77
CA TRP A 609 8.44 23.19 -16.63
C TRP A 609 9.07 21.87 -17.07
N PHE A 610 8.47 21.18 -18.05
CA PHE A 610 9.06 19.97 -18.62
C PHE A 610 10.44 20.28 -19.21
N HIS A 611 10.56 21.34 -20.00
CA HIS A 611 11.83 21.75 -20.60
C HIS A 611 12.90 21.99 -19.53
N GLU A 612 12.60 22.83 -18.54
CA GLU A 612 13.52 23.14 -17.44
C GLU A 612 13.87 21.90 -16.60
N TYR A 613 12.94 20.95 -16.42
CA TYR A 613 13.17 19.69 -15.71
C TYR A 613 14.08 18.74 -16.49
N MET A 614 13.96 18.67 -17.83
CA MET A 614 14.81 17.79 -18.64
C MET A 614 16.26 18.28 -18.68
N ILE A 615 16.46 19.61 -18.73
CA ILE A 615 17.80 20.23 -18.73
C ILE A 615 18.49 20.04 -17.38
N ASP A 616 17.80 20.31 -16.27
CA ASP A 616 18.36 20.15 -14.93
C ASP A 616 17.33 19.54 -13.95
N PRO A 617 17.23 18.20 -13.91
CA PRO A 617 16.31 17.52 -13.03
C PRO A 617 16.56 17.80 -11.54
N GLN A 618 17.84 17.96 -11.15
CA GLN A 618 18.26 18.07 -9.75
C GLN A 618 17.86 19.42 -9.14
N SER A 619 17.93 20.53 -9.89
CA SER A 619 17.46 21.83 -9.37
C SER A 619 15.95 21.90 -9.15
N LYS A 620 15.18 21.12 -9.91
CA LYS A 620 13.72 21.06 -9.78
C LYS A 620 13.27 20.05 -8.74
N ARG A 621 14.00 18.96 -8.57
CA ARG A 621 13.72 17.91 -7.59
C ARG A 621 15.05 17.38 -7.04
N PRO A 622 15.49 17.88 -5.88
CA PRO A 622 16.67 17.34 -5.20
C PRO A 622 16.56 15.83 -4.99
N ASP A 623 17.69 15.15 -5.12
CA ASP A 623 17.84 13.69 -4.96
C ASP A 623 17.03 12.85 -5.96
N THR A 624 16.60 13.45 -7.06
CA THR A 624 15.90 12.72 -8.13
C THR A 624 16.82 11.67 -8.77
N ARG A 625 16.33 10.47 -8.99
CA ARG A 625 17.04 9.38 -9.69
C ARG A 625 17.11 9.60 -11.20
N MET A 626 16.35 10.55 -11.73
CA MET A 626 16.41 10.92 -13.13
C MET A 626 17.80 11.50 -13.46
N PRO A 627 18.55 10.88 -14.41
CA PRO A 627 19.85 11.38 -14.80
C PRO A 627 19.75 12.71 -15.55
N THR A 628 20.81 13.51 -15.47
CA THR A 628 21.04 14.62 -16.40
C THR A 628 21.54 14.06 -17.72
N PHE A 629 20.87 14.38 -18.82
CA PHE A 629 21.20 13.87 -20.16
C PHE A 629 21.77 14.96 -21.10
N TRP A 630 21.47 16.22 -20.85
CA TRP A 630 21.96 17.37 -21.61
C TRP A 630 22.98 18.12 -20.76
N PHE A 631 24.22 18.17 -21.24
CA PHE A 631 25.33 18.85 -20.59
C PHE A 631 25.72 20.08 -21.41
N ASP A 632 26.14 21.16 -20.75
CA ASP A 632 26.43 22.44 -21.41
C ASP A 632 27.47 22.32 -22.56
N ASP A 633 28.45 21.44 -22.41
CA ASP A 633 29.58 21.32 -23.35
C ASP A 633 29.52 20.07 -24.25
N VAL A 634 28.57 19.14 -24.04
CA VAL A 634 28.53 17.84 -24.74
C VAL A 634 27.09 17.40 -25.05
N SER A 635 26.80 17.22 -26.34
CA SER A 635 25.58 16.54 -26.80
C SER A 635 25.83 15.04 -26.97
N LEU A 636 25.02 14.20 -26.32
CA LEU A 636 25.10 12.75 -26.46
C LEU A 636 24.62 12.26 -27.85
N PHE A 637 23.85 13.08 -28.56
CA PHE A 637 23.29 12.78 -29.88
C PHE A 637 23.51 13.95 -30.85
N PRO A 638 24.75 14.25 -31.26
CA PRO A 638 25.08 15.43 -32.07
C PRO A 638 24.45 15.39 -33.47
N ASP A 639 24.15 14.21 -33.99
CA ASP A 639 23.53 14.04 -35.31
C ASP A 639 22.02 14.33 -35.31
N LEU A 640 21.38 14.42 -34.13
CA LEU A 640 19.95 14.69 -34.00
C LEU A 640 19.74 16.19 -33.72
N LEU A 641 19.08 16.87 -34.67
CA LEU A 641 18.79 18.31 -34.62
C LEU A 641 20.06 19.17 -34.41
N GLY A 642 21.19 18.74 -34.97
CA GLY A 642 22.47 19.45 -34.85
C GLY A 642 23.07 19.41 -33.44
N GLY A 643 22.59 18.51 -32.57
CA GLY A 643 23.06 18.38 -31.19
C GLY A 643 22.49 19.43 -30.23
N ASP A 644 21.57 20.28 -30.70
CA ASP A 644 20.97 21.35 -29.91
C ASP A 644 20.07 20.78 -28.80
N SER A 645 20.42 21.07 -27.54
CA SER A 645 19.74 20.54 -26.37
C SER A 645 18.28 20.97 -26.29
N ASP A 646 18.01 22.26 -26.50
CA ASP A 646 16.65 22.81 -26.42
C ASP A 646 15.76 22.19 -27.50
N ALA A 647 16.26 22.08 -28.74
CA ALA A 647 15.55 21.45 -29.84
C ALA A 647 15.26 19.96 -29.61
N GLN A 648 16.19 19.23 -28.97
CA GLN A 648 16.00 17.82 -28.61
C GLN A 648 14.95 17.65 -27.50
N VAL A 649 14.95 18.52 -26.49
CA VAL A 649 13.95 18.53 -25.42
C VAL A 649 12.56 18.90 -25.97
N ASP A 650 12.49 19.88 -26.87
CA ASP A 650 11.27 20.26 -27.58
C ASP A 650 10.73 19.15 -28.49
N ALA A 651 11.63 18.38 -29.11
CA ALA A 651 11.29 17.19 -29.88
C ALA A 651 10.66 16.10 -29.00
N LEU A 652 11.22 15.85 -27.81
CA LEU A 652 10.63 14.94 -26.82
C LEU A 652 9.22 15.40 -26.42
N TRP A 653 9.05 16.68 -26.10
CA TRP A 653 7.73 17.24 -25.77
C TRP A 653 6.74 17.04 -26.93
N THR A 654 7.14 17.37 -28.15
CA THR A 654 6.31 17.25 -29.37
C THR A 654 5.83 15.81 -29.60
N TYR A 655 6.68 14.83 -29.31
CA TYR A 655 6.32 13.41 -29.36
C TYR A 655 5.35 13.02 -28.23
N LEU A 656 5.68 13.35 -26.98
CA LEU A 656 4.89 12.98 -25.79
C LEU A 656 3.55 13.73 -25.67
N ALA A 657 3.41 14.88 -26.32
CA ALA A 657 2.17 15.65 -26.36
C ALA A 657 1.00 14.89 -27.01
N ALA A 658 1.27 13.87 -27.84
CA ALA A 658 0.23 12.99 -28.38
C ALA A 658 -0.31 11.96 -27.36
N GLY A 659 0.28 11.89 -26.16
CA GLY A 659 -0.14 11.00 -25.09
C GLY A 659 -0.21 9.55 -25.51
N SER A 660 -1.29 8.85 -25.16
CA SER A 660 -1.48 7.43 -25.51
C SER A 660 -1.63 7.15 -27.01
N ALA A 661 -1.81 8.19 -27.84
CA ALA A 661 -1.84 8.07 -29.30
C ALA A 661 -0.44 8.19 -29.95
N ALA A 662 0.60 8.44 -29.15
CA ALA A 662 1.98 8.43 -29.65
C ALA A 662 2.41 7.00 -30.05
N PRO A 663 3.09 6.81 -31.20
CA PRO A 663 3.63 5.51 -31.59
C PRO A 663 4.58 4.98 -30.52
N PHE A 664 4.54 3.69 -30.20
CA PHE A 664 5.39 3.11 -29.17
C PHE A 664 6.88 3.33 -29.47
N PRO A 665 7.70 3.76 -28.48
CA PRO A 665 9.15 3.84 -28.65
C PRO A 665 9.74 2.47 -28.98
N LYS A 666 10.79 2.47 -29.81
CA LYS A 666 11.50 1.23 -30.16
C LYS A 666 12.13 0.61 -28.90
N GLY A 667 11.86 -0.67 -28.67
CA GLY A 667 12.38 -1.45 -27.54
C GLY A 667 11.45 -1.50 -26.33
N LEU A 668 10.27 -0.88 -26.39
CA LEU A 668 9.21 -1.08 -25.40
C LEU A 668 8.64 -2.49 -25.55
N ILE A 669 8.51 -3.22 -24.44
CA ILE A 669 7.87 -4.54 -24.41
C ILE A 669 6.36 -4.36 -24.28
N ILE A 670 5.62 -4.84 -25.27
CA ILE A 670 4.18 -4.60 -25.41
C ILE A 670 3.39 -5.89 -25.11
N ASN A 671 3.91 -7.05 -25.52
CA ASN A 671 3.26 -8.34 -25.40
C ASN A 671 4.03 -9.31 -24.50
N ARG A 672 3.32 -10.27 -23.89
CA ARG A 672 3.94 -11.35 -23.10
C ARG A 672 4.96 -12.17 -23.91
N SER A 673 4.72 -12.31 -25.22
CA SER A 673 5.62 -12.96 -26.17
C SER A 673 6.94 -12.21 -26.37
N ASP A 674 7.03 -10.94 -26.00
CA ASP A 674 8.26 -10.15 -26.14
C ASP A 674 9.29 -10.52 -25.06
N PHE A 675 8.89 -11.27 -24.03
CA PHE A 675 9.79 -11.90 -23.07
C PHE A 675 10.25 -13.31 -23.48
N ASP A 676 9.71 -13.86 -24.58
CA ASP A 676 10.18 -15.14 -25.09
C ASP A 676 11.49 -14.94 -25.86
N LEU A 677 12.56 -15.56 -25.37
CA LEU A 677 13.80 -15.66 -26.11
C LEU A 677 13.76 -16.89 -27.00
N PHE A 678 14.14 -16.70 -28.26
CA PHE A 678 14.31 -17.78 -29.22
C PHE A 678 15.81 -17.95 -29.54
N PRO A 679 16.32 -19.20 -29.65
CA PRO A 679 17.65 -19.43 -30.17
C PRO A 679 17.77 -18.86 -31.58
N SER A 680 18.92 -18.30 -31.92
CA SER A 680 19.16 -17.93 -33.32
C SER A 680 19.19 -19.20 -34.21
N ALA A 681 19.02 -19.02 -35.52
CA ALA A 681 19.08 -20.14 -36.47
C ALA A 681 20.51 -20.69 -36.68
N GLU A 682 21.55 -19.96 -36.27
CA GLU A 682 22.94 -20.27 -36.63
C GLU A 682 23.86 -20.51 -35.42
N GLU A 683 23.64 -19.81 -34.31
CA GLU A 683 24.44 -19.93 -33.08
C GLU A 683 23.60 -20.07 -31.81
N PRO A 684 24.13 -20.68 -30.73
CA PRO A 684 23.41 -20.79 -29.47
C PRO A 684 23.22 -19.43 -28.79
N THR A 685 22.03 -19.22 -28.22
CA THR A 685 21.68 -18.05 -27.41
C THR A 685 21.93 -18.35 -25.93
N LEU A 686 22.63 -17.47 -25.22
CA LEU A 686 22.92 -17.60 -23.79
C LEU A 686 22.26 -16.48 -23.00
N VAL A 687 21.61 -16.81 -21.89
CA VAL A 687 21.01 -15.83 -20.97
C VAL A 687 21.18 -16.28 -19.52
N GLY A 688 21.55 -15.34 -18.64
CA GLY A 688 21.56 -15.58 -17.20
C GLY A 688 20.14 -15.50 -16.65
N VAL A 689 19.72 -16.48 -15.85
CA VAL A 689 18.33 -16.60 -15.36
C VAL A 689 18.27 -17.07 -13.91
N PHE A 690 17.16 -16.75 -13.23
CA PHE A 690 16.79 -17.39 -11.97
C PHE A 690 15.79 -18.49 -12.27
N MET A 691 16.17 -19.77 -12.13
CA MET A 691 15.36 -20.89 -12.58
C MET A 691 14.92 -21.79 -11.43
N ARG A 692 13.66 -22.22 -11.45
CA ARG A 692 13.07 -23.10 -10.44
C ARG A 692 13.83 -24.41 -10.33
N GLY A 693 14.18 -24.80 -9.10
CA GLY A 693 14.91 -26.04 -8.81
C GLY A 693 16.42 -25.97 -9.03
N LEU A 694 16.97 -24.80 -9.37
CA LEU A 694 18.41 -24.57 -9.51
C LEU A 694 18.89 -23.43 -8.59
N SER A 695 20.20 -23.22 -8.50
CA SER A 695 20.79 -22.12 -7.72
C SER A 695 20.45 -20.73 -8.27
N GLY A 696 20.86 -19.68 -7.54
CA GLY A 696 20.73 -18.29 -8.01
C GLY A 696 21.70 -17.91 -9.15
N ARG A 697 22.55 -18.83 -9.62
CA ARG A 697 23.56 -18.58 -10.66
C ARG A 697 23.44 -19.58 -11.79
N VAL A 698 22.46 -19.37 -12.67
CA VAL A 698 22.18 -20.24 -13.82
C VAL A 698 22.40 -19.51 -15.13
N VAL A 699 22.98 -20.21 -16.10
CA VAL A 699 22.99 -19.80 -17.51
C VAL A 699 22.15 -20.79 -18.32
N ALA A 700 21.11 -20.29 -18.97
CA ALA A 700 20.34 -21.03 -19.96
C ALA A 700 21.00 -20.88 -21.33
N VAL A 701 21.15 -21.99 -22.05
CA VAL A 701 21.72 -22.05 -23.40
C VAL A 701 20.67 -22.69 -24.31
N GLY A 702 20.22 -21.93 -25.30
CA GLY A 702 19.28 -22.40 -26.32
C GLY A 702 20.00 -22.67 -27.63
N TYR A 703 19.94 -23.90 -28.14
CA TYR A 703 20.57 -24.29 -29.40
C TYR A 703 19.61 -24.16 -30.60
N PRO A 704 20.13 -23.93 -31.82
CA PRO A 704 19.33 -23.88 -33.05
C PRO A 704 18.49 -25.14 -33.29
N ASP A 705 18.97 -26.31 -32.86
CA ASP A 705 18.29 -27.61 -32.98
C ASP A 705 17.06 -27.76 -32.06
N ARG A 706 16.58 -26.67 -31.45
CA ARG A 706 15.47 -26.63 -30.49
C ARG A 706 15.68 -27.52 -29.27
N VAL A 707 16.93 -27.64 -28.83
CA VAL A 707 17.32 -28.22 -27.55
C VAL A 707 17.92 -27.12 -26.71
N SER A 708 17.59 -27.10 -25.43
CA SER A 708 18.07 -26.10 -24.50
C SER A 708 18.54 -26.75 -23.21
N VAL A 709 19.50 -26.10 -22.55
CA VAL A 709 20.07 -26.58 -21.29
C VAL A 709 20.19 -25.44 -20.28
N ALA A 710 20.11 -25.77 -19.00
CA ALA A 710 20.39 -24.85 -17.90
C ALA A 710 21.60 -25.36 -17.13
N TYR A 711 22.68 -24.58 -17.14
CA TYR A 711 23.91 -24.88 -16.41
C TYR A 711 23.95 -24.10 -15.10
N ASP A 712 23.99 -24.83 -13.99
CA ASP A 712 24.08 -24.27 -12.64
C ASP A 712 25.56 -24.02 -12.33
N MET A 713 25.96 -22.75 -12.33
CA MET A 713 27.35 -22.34 -12.14
C MET A 713 27.78 -22.35 -10.67
N GLU A 714 26.83 -22.37 -9.73
CA GLU A 714 27.12 -22.45 -8.30
C GLU A 714 27.45 -23.89 -7.90
N ASN A 715 26.65 -24.83 -8.38
CA ASN A 715 26.83 -26.27 -8.16
C ASN A 715 27.68 -26.95 -9.25
N VAL A 716 28.12 -26.19 -10.26
CA VAL A 716 29.01 -26.62 -11.33
C VAL A 716 28.47 -27.86 -12.07
N ARG A 717 27.19 -27.83 -12.45
CA ARG A 717 26.53 -28.98 -13.06
C ARG A 717 25.58 -28.57 -14.17
N LEU A 718 25.36 -29.49 -15.12
CA LEU A 718 24.16 -29.47 -15.94
C LEU A 718 22.96 -29.71 -15.02
N GLY A 719 22.03 -28.76 -14.95
CA GLY A 719 20.88 -28.78 -14.05
C GLY A 719 19.61 -29.32 -14.73
N LYS A 720 19.30 -28.79 -15.92
CA LYS A 720 18.13 -29.19 -16.71
C LYS A 720 18.45 -29.23 -18.20
N ALA A 721 17.68 -30.01 -18.94
CA ALA A 721 17.60 -29.94 -20.40
C ALA A 721 16.14 -30.07 -20.88
N TRP A 722 15.81 -29.49 -22.03
CA TRP A 722 14.46 -29.56 -22.60
C TRP A 722 14.47 -29.34 -24.11
N ARG A 723 13.35 -29.68 -24.76
CA ARG A 723 13.13 -29.49 -26.21
C ARG A 723 12.05 -28.46 -26.47
N GLY A 724 12.06 -27.84 -27.65
CA GLY A 724 11.01 -26.92 -28.08
C GLY A 724 11.38 -25.46 -27.84
N ASP A 725 10.48 -24.70 -27.20
CA ASP A 725 10.70 -23.28 -26.94
C ASP A 725 11.81 -23.07 -25.90
N PHE A 726 12.62 -22.03 -26.07
CA PHE A 726 13.79 -21.82 -25.24
C PHE A 726 13.38 -21.33 -23.85
N ILE A 727 13.10 -20.03 -23.66
CA ILE A 727 12.76 -19.54 -22.32
C ILE A 727 11.99 -18.22 -22.39
N ASN A 728 11.02 -18.06 -21.49
CA ASN A 728 10.45 -16.75 -21.17
C ASN A 728 11.26 -16.15 -20.03
N VAL A 729 11.79 -14.93 -20.19
CA VAL A 729 12.68 -14.29 -19.21
C VAL A 729 11.99 -13.22 -18.36
N LYS A 730 10.65 -13.20 -18.35
CA LYS A 730 9.88 -12.18 -17.61
C LYS A 730 10.20 -12.21 -16.12
N GLY A 731 10.29 -13.38 -15.50
CA GLY A 731 10.58 -13.51 -14.08
C GLY A 731 11.93 -12.90 -13.72
N THR A 732 12.96 -13.18 -14.53
CA THR A 732 14.33 -12.70 -14.35
C THR A 732 14.46 -11.21 -14.61
N TRP A 733 13.79 -10.70 -15.65
CA TRP A 733 13.95 -9.30 -16.08
C TRP A 733 13.04 -8.34 -15.33
N VAL A 734 11.85 -8.77 -14.92
CA VAL A 734 10.86 -7.92 -14.22
C VAL A 734 10.86 -8.16 -12.71
N GLY A 735 11.16 -9.38 -12.25
CA GLY A 735 11.15 -9.76 -10.85
C GLY A 735 12.54 -10.04 -10.31
N ARG A 736 13.31 -9.01 -9.92
CA ARG A 736 14.64 -9.25 -9.30
C ARG A 736 14.57 -10.01 -7.97
N ALA A 737 13.38 -10.26 -7.42
CA ALA A 737 13.12 -11.26 -6.39
C ALA A 737 11.67 -11.81 -6.51
N GLY A 738 11.51 -13.13 -6.57
CA GLY A 738 10.22 -13.81 -6.34
C GLY A 738 9.61 -14.59 -7.51
N SER A 739 9.99 -14.30 -8.77
CA SER A 739 9.49 -15.04 -9.95
C SER A 739 10.61 -15.86 -10.57
N LEU A 740 10.63 -17.17 -10.29
CA LEU A 740 11.60 -18.11 -10.88
C LEU A 740 11.11 -18.65 -12.21
N GLU A 741 11.98 -18.64 -13.22
CA GLU A 741 11.69 -19.18 -14.55
C GLU A 741 11.55 -20.70 -14.53
N SER A 742 10.85 -21.22 -15.54
CA SER A 742 10.80 -22.64 -15.87
C SER A 742 11.07 -22.79 -17.38
N PRO A 743 11.57 -23.95 -17.84
CA PRO A 743 11.67 -24.25 -19.26
C PRO A 743 10.37 -23.93 -20.00
N ALA A 744 10.44 -23.20 -21.11
CA ALA A 744 9.27 -22.85 -21.91
C ALA A 744 8.82 -24.00 -22.83
N GLY A 745 9.74 -24.90 -23.17
CA GLY A 745 9.48 -26.06 -24.01
C GLY A 745 8.96 -27.28 -23.27
N THR A 746 8.93 -28.41 -23.96
CA THR A 746 8.43 -29.70 -23.50
C THR A 746 9.60 -30.66 -23.22
N ASP A 747 9.27 -31.88 -22.79
CA ASP A 747 10.24 -32.95 -22.52
C ASP A 747 11.39 -32.48 -21.63
N VAL A 748 11.04 -31.94 -20.46
CA VAL A 748 12.02 -31.41 -19.51
C VAL A 748 12.61 -32.57 -18.71
N ILE A 749 13.94 -32.64 -18.65
CA ILE A 749 14.67 -33.53 -17.77
C ILE A 749 15.47 -32.75 -16.72
N ASP A 750 15.44 -33.27 -15.51
CA ASP A 750 16.22 -32.83 -14.36
C ASP A 750 17.45 -33.73 -14.16
N PHE A 751 18.62 -33.12 -14.02
CA PHE A 751 19.84 -33.83 -13.68
C PHE A 751 20.04 -33.87 -12.17
N PRO A 752 20.73 -34.90 -11.62
CA PRO A 752 20.96 -35.03 -10.19
C PRO A 752 21.68 -33.81 -9.57
N PRO A 753 21.38 -33.46 -8.31
CA PRO A 753 22.06 -32.38 -7.61
C PRO A 753 23.52 -32.72 -7.30
N GLY A 754 24.36 -31.69 -7.20
CA GLY A 754 25.80 -31.77 -6.92
C GLY A 754 26.69 -31.90 -8.17
N LEU A 755 27.97 -31.62 -8.00
CA LEU A 755 29.00 -31.74 -9.04
C LEU A 755 29.11 -33.20 -9.53
N PRO A 756 29.15 -33.49 -10.85
CA PRO A 756 29.26 -34.85 -11.38
C PRO A 756 30.65 -35.47 -11.23
N VAL A 757 31.57 -34.81 -10.52
CA VAL A 757 32.95 -35.23 -10.27
C VAL A 757 33.30 -35.05 -8.80
N ALA A 758 34.01 -36.00 -8.19
CA ALA A 758 34.46 -35.91 -6.80
C ALA A 758 35.73 -36.73 -6.57
N ILE A 759 36.45 -36.40 -5.49
CA ILE A 759 37.54 -37.23 -4.95
C ILE A 759 36.92 -38.08 -3.84
N ILE A 760 36.82 -39.39 -4.03
CA ILE A 760 36.11 -40.30 -3.12
C ILE A 760 37.05 -41.39 -2.59
N GLU A 761 36.84 -41.95 -1.40
CA GLU A 761 37.78 -42.95 -0.85
C GLU A 761 37.80 -44.24 -1.68
N GLN A 762 36.63 -44.76 -2.02
CA GLN A 762 36.41 -45.96 -2.82
C GLN A 762 35.24 -45.76 -3.80
N ARG A 763 35.13 -46.63 -4.80
CA ARG A 763 34.16 -46.47 -5.90
C ARG A 763 32.70 -46.45 -5.43
N ASP A 764 32.40 -47.15 -4.33
CA ASP A 764 31.09 -47.28 -3.68
C ASP A 764 30.93 -46.38 -2.44
N SER A 765 31.90 -45.51 -2.15
CA SER A 765 31.78 -44.54 -1.05
C SER A 765 30.63 -43.55 -1.29
N LYS A 766 30.07 -43.01 -0.21
CA LYS A 766 29.06 -41.94 -0.28
C LYS A 766 29.57 -40.78 -1.14
N TRP A 767 28.72 -40.28 -2.05
CA TRP A 767 29.07 -39.11 -2.86
C TRP A 767 29.06 -37.86 -1.96
N PRO A 768 30.08 -36.98 -2.05
CA PRO A 768 30.12 -35.77 -1.22
C PRO A 768 28.87 -34.90 -1.41
N ASP A 769 28.24 -34.53 -0.31
CA ASP A 769 27.03 -33.71 -0.24
C ASP A 769 27.26 -32.29 0.31
N ASP A 770 28.48 -31.98 0.76
CA ASP A 770 28.90 -30.62 1.13
C ASP A 770 28.77 -29.64 -0.05
N PRO A 771 28.61 -28.32 0.20
CA PRO A 771 28.61 -27.32 -0.88
C PRO A 771 29.86 -27.45 -1.78
N VAL A 772 29.66 -27.41 -3.10
CA VAL A 772 30.72 -27.64 -4.11
C VAL A 772 31.94 -26.74 -3.90
N ARG A 773 31.73 -25.53 -3.38
CA ARG A 773 32.80 -24.58 -3.05
C ARG A 773 33.64 -25.02 -1.84
N ASP A 774 33.02 -25.63 -0.84
CA ASP A 774 33.71 -26.08 0.37
C ASP A 774 34.58 -27.30 0.07
N GLN A 775 34.17 -28.09 -0.93
CA GLN A 775 34.97 -29.16 -1.52
C GLN A 775 36.14 -28.67 -2.40
N GLY A 776 36.35 -27.36 -2.55
CA GLY A 776 37.48 -26.78 -3.30
C GLY A 776 37.29 -26.66 -4.82
N TRP A 777 36.11 -27.00 -5.36
CA TRP A 777 35.81 -26.85 -6.79
C TRP A 777 35.36 -25.44 -7.12
N ARG A 778 35.77 -24.91 -8.28
CA ARG A 778 35.47 -23.55 -8.72
C ARG A 778 35.12 -23.53 -10.20
N TYR A 779 34.00 -22.91 -10.55
CA TYR A 779 33.71 -22.49 -11.90
C TYR A 779 34.64 -21.34 -12.32
N ARG A 780 35.27 -21.45 -13.50
CA ARG A 780 36.25 -20.51 -14.04
C ARG A 780 35.72 -19.71 -15.24
N GLY A 781 34.41 -19.72 -15.44
CA GLY A 781 33.76 -19.12 -16.61
C GLY A 781 33.59 -20.11 -17.75
N HIS A 782 33.13 -19.63 -18.90
CA HIS A 782 33.03 -20.41 -20.13
C HIS A 782 33.75 -19.70 -21.26
N GLN A 783 34.30 -20.48 -22.18
CA GLN A 783 34.78 -20.00 -23.49
C GLN A 783 33.80 -20.42 -24.57
N ARG A 784 33.87 -19.78 -25.74
CA ARG A 784 33.04 -20.15 -26.88
C ARG A 784 33.93 -20.74 -27.96
N ASP A 785 33.54 -21.88 -28.52
CA ASP A 785 34.25 -22.48 -29.64
C ASP A 785 34.01 -21.71 -30.96
N ALA A 786 34.56 -22.21 -32.08
CA ALA A 786 34.42 -21.57 -33.38
C ALA A 786 32.97 -21.45 -33.87
N GLN A 787 32.05 -22.29 -33.37
CA GLN A 787 30.61 -22.20 -33.62
C GLN A 787 29.85 -21.65 -32.41
N ARG A 788 30.57 -20.93 -31.55
CA ARG A 788 30.06 -20.15 -30.42
C ARG A 788 29.42 -20.98 -29.31
N LYS A 789 29.64 -22.30 -29.31
CA LYS A 789 29.11 -23.23 -28.28
C LYS A 789 29.90 -23.06 -26.98
N PRO A 790 29.23 -22.99 -25.81
CA PRO A 790 29.91 -22.76 -24.54
C PRO A 790 30.66 -24.00 -24.06
N ILE A 791 31.94 -23.81 -23.76
CA ILE A 791 32.80 -24.76 -23.06
C ILE A 791 32.96 -24.24 -21.63
N PHE A 792 32.32 -24.90 -20.67
CA PHE A 792 32.36 -24.55 -19.26
C PHE A 792 33.69 -25.01 -18.66
N ARG A 793 34.34 -24.15 -17.87
CA ARG A 793 35.65 -24.42 -17.27
C ARG A 793 35.55 -24.54 -15.76
N ILE A 794 36.18 -25.57 -15.21
CA ILE A 794 36.13 -25.94 -13.80
C ILE A 794 37.56 -26.23 -13.32
N SER A 795 37.94 -25.69 -12.17
CA SER A 795 39.16 -26.09 -11.45
C SER A 795 38.80 -26.78 -10.15
N GLY A 796 39.54 -27.81 -9.76
CA GLY A 796 39.30 -28.62 -8.57
C GLY A 796 40.52 -28.79 -7.66
N PRO A 797 40.33 -29.48 -6.52
CA PRO A 797 41.41 -29.84 -5.61
C PRO A 797 42.48 -30.69 -6.30
N GLY A 798 43.73 -30.58 -5.83
CA GLY A 798 44.84 -31.36 -6.39
C GLY A 798 45.27 -30.93 -7.80
N GLY A 799 44.89 -29.73 -8.25
CA GLY A 799 45.29 -29.19 -9.56
C GLY A 799 44.51 -29.75 -10.75
N VAL A 800 43.34 -30.36 -10.49
CA VAL A 800 42.46 -30.87 -11.55
C VAL A 800 41.85 -29.70 -12.32
N GLU A 801 42.08 -29.65 -13.62
CA GLU A 801 41.35 -28.76 -14.52
C GLU A 801 40.39 -29.61 -15.36
N MET A 802 39.14 -29.15 -15.48
CA MET A 802 38.11 -29.84 -16.25
C MET A 802 37.39 -28.87 -17.16
N THR A 803 37.09 -29.31 -18.37
CA THR A 803 36.14 -28.63 -19.24
C THR A 803 34.95 -29.52 -19.54
N GLU A 804 33.78 -28.89 -19.70
CA GLU A 804 32.55 -29.55 -20.11
C GLU A 804 31.94 -28.81 -21.30
N LEU A 805 31.70 -29.53 -22.39
CA LEU A 805 30.95 -29.06 -23.55
C LEU A 805 29.64 -29.87 -23.62
N VAL A 806 28.50 -29.19 -23.63
CA VAL A 806 27.17 -29.81 -23.72
C VAL A 806 26.53 -29.38 -25.01
N VAL A 807 26.29 -30.29 -25.96
CA VAL A 807 25.77 -29.95 -27.29
C VAL A 807 24.64 -30.89 -27.72
N PRO A 808 23.71 -30.43 -28.55
CA PRO A 808 22.74 -31.33 -29.16
C PRO A 808 23.44 -32.32 -30.11
N LEU A 809 22.91 -33.53 -30.17
CA LEU A 809 23.27 -34.57 -31.11
C LEU A 809 22.02 -34.97 -31.90
N VAL A 810 21.96 -34.59 -33.16
CA VAL A 810 20.86 -34.98 -34.06
C VAL A 810 21.09 -36.42 -34.52
N ALA A 811 20.12 -37.30 -34.25
CA ALA A 811 20.13 -38.70 -34.62
C ALA A 811 18.81 -39.11 -35.30
N ALA A 812 18.77 -40.32 -35.87
CA ALA A 812 17.59 -40.82 -36.59
C ALA A 812 16.35 -41.00 -35.70
N ASP A 813 16.55 -41.19 -34.40
CA ASP A 813 15.53 -41.39 -33.38
C ASP A 813 15.18 -40.10 -32.60
N GLY A 814 15.76 -38.95 -32.96
CA GLY A 814 15.48 -37.66 -32.34
C GLY A 814 16.73 -36.83 -32.05
N VAL A 815 16.57 -35.76 -31.27
CA VAL A 815 17.69 -34.93 -30.80
C VAL A 815 18.02 -35.28 -29.35
N HIS A 816 19.26 -35.69 -29.14
CA HIS A 816 19.84 -36.10 -27.86
C HIS A 816 20.82 -35.04 -27.37
N LEU A 817 21.40 -35.24 -26.18
CA LEU A 817 22.53 -34.45 -25.71
C LEU A 817 23.82 -35.26 -25.76
N ARG A 818 24.88 -34.61 -26.19
CA ARG A 818 26.25 -35.10 -26.06
C ARG A 818 27.02 -34.19 -25.13
N ARG A 819 27.51 -34.76 -24.03
CA ARG A 819 28.39 -34.09 -23.06
C ARG A 819 29.81 -34.59 -23.24
N ILE A 820 30.76 -33.69 -23.39
CA ILE A 820 32.18 -34.01 -23.56
C ILE A 820 32.94 -33.38 -22.41
N PHE A 821 33.55 -34.22 -21.58
CA PHE A 821 34.41 -33.82 -20.48
C PHE A 821 35.86 -34.02 -20.86
N ARG A 822 36.71 -33.04 -20.58
CA ARG A 822 38.17 -33.19 -20.68
C ARG A 822 38.82 -32.87 -19.35
N PHE A 823 39.69 -33.76 -18.91
CA PHE A 823 40.45 -33.60 -17.67
C PHE A 823 41.91 -33.29 -17.98
N GLU A 824 42.43 -32.23 -17.40
CA GLU A 824 43.81 -31.74 -17.53
C GLU A 824 44.43 -31.55 -16.13
N GLY A 825 45.76 -31.44 -16.10
CA GLY A 825 46.55 -31.27 -14.89
C GLY A 825 47.86 -32.08 -14.93
N ASP A 826 48.87 -31.67 -14.17
CA ASP A 826 50.17 -32.35 -14.13
C ASP A 826 50.07 -33.78 -13.58
N THR A 827 49.22 -33.98 -12.56
CA THR A 827 48.84 -35.30 -12.01
C THR A 827 47.40 -35.26 -11.49
N LEU A 828 46.58 -36.26 -11.81
CA LEU A 828 45.23 -36.38 -11.25
C LEU A 828 45.24 -37.15 -9.92
N PRO A 829 44.36 -36.79 -8.96
CA PRO A 829 44.13 -37.59 -7.75
C PRO A 829 43.76 -39.03 -8.11
N ARG A 830 44.36 -40.03 -7.44
CA ARG A 830 44.17 -41.46 -7.75
C ARG A 830 42.71 -41.92 -7.64
N ASN A 831 41.93 -41.19 -6.86
CA ASN A 831 40.58 -41.53 -6.46
C ASN A 831 39.55 -40.49 -6.95
N LEU A 832 39.90 -39.78 -8.03
CA LEU A 832 38.98 -38.95 -8.79
C LEU A 832 37.95 -39.84 -9.51
N ALA A 833 36.67 -39.57 -9.31
CA ALA A 833 35.57 -40.30 -9.89
C ALA A 833 34.53 -39.37 -10.50
N MET A 834 33.79 -39.88 -11.48
CA MET A 834 32.63 -39.25 -12.08
C MET A 834 31.36 -40.02 -11.73
N ARG A 835 30.25 -39.30 -11.51
CA ARG A 835 28.90 -39.83 -11.37
C ARG A 835 28.03 -39.31 -12.51
N PHE A 836 27.56 -40.22 -13.36
CA PHE A 836 26.79 -39.90 -14.56
C PHE A 836 25.28 -39.88 -14.30
N ALA A 837 24.79 -40.75 -13.40
CA ALA A 837 23.40 -40.84 -12.99
C ALA A 837 23.25 -41.33 -11.55
N ARG A 838 22.10 -41.01 -10.96
CA ARG A 838 21.61 -41.55 -9.69
C ARG A 838 20.12 -41.80 -9.83
N SER A 839 19.66 -43.02 -9.59
CA SER A 839 18.25 -43.43 -9.74
C SER A 839 17.90 -44.58 -8.79
N LYS A 840 16.61 -44.82 -8.56
CA LYS A 840 16.15 -46.01 -7.83
C LYS A 840 16.55 -47.31 -8.55
N GLN A 841 16.69 -47.25 -9.86
CA GLN A 841 17.11 -48.39 -10.67
C GLN A 841 17.94 -47.92 -11.86
N ILE A 842 19.05 -48.61 -12.14
CA ILE A 842 19.86 -48.42 -13.34
C ILE A 842 20.11 -49.80 -13.96
N SER A 843 19.64 -50.01 -15.19
CA SER A 843 19.74 -51.29 -15.89
C SER A 843 20.60 -51.14 -17.16
N PRO A 844 21.38 -52.16 -17.56
CA PRO A 844 22.07 -52.14 -18.85
C PRO A 844 21.09 -52.01 -20.01
N ALA A 845 21.44 -51.18 -21.01
CA ALA A 845 20.64 -50.92 -22.21
C ALA A 845 21.40 -51.21 -23.52
N GLY A 846 22.61 -51.76 -23.43
CA GLY A 846 23.50 -52.10 -24.54
C GLY A 846 24.96 -52.16 -24.09
N ASP A 847 25.89 -52.34 -25.02
CA ASP A 847 27.32 -52.20 -24.74
C ASP A 847 27.60 -50.72 -24.38
N ASP A 848 28.17 -50.48 -23.20
CA ASP A 848 28.46 -49.16 -22.66
C ASP A 848 27.24 -48.21 -22.52
N ALA A 849 26.02 -48.76 -22.40
CA ALA A 849 24.79 -48.00 -22.22
C ALA A 849 23.92 -48.48 -21.05
N TRP A 850 23.25 -47.55 -20.37
CA TRP A 850 22.38 -47.79 -19.21
C TRP A 850 21.10 -46.96 -19.27
N ILE A 851 20.01 -47.47 -18.73
CA ILE A 851 18.73 -46.78 -18.59
C ILE A 851 18.36 -46.61 -17.12
N THR A 852 17.89 -45.42 -16.74
CA THR A 852 17.42 -45.10 -15.38
C THR A 852 15.92 -45.36 -15.22
N ALA A 853 15.42 -45.43 -13.98
CA ALA A 853 13.99 -45.61 -13.70
C ALA A 853 13.12 -44.47 -14.27
N GLU A 854 13.70 -43.28 -14.42
CA GLU A 854 13.08 -42.09 -14.99
C GLU A 854 13.05 -42.11 -16.53
N GLY A 855 13.55 -43.18 -17.17
CA GLY A 855 13.54 -43.35 -18.63
C GLY A 855 14.74 -42.73 -19.36
N MET A 856 15.71 -42.15 -18.63
CA MET A 856 16.91 -41.57 -19.24
C MET A 856 17.90 -42.67 -19.64
N THR A 857 18.28 -42.69 -20.92
CA THR A 857 19.34 -43.58 -21.44
C THR A 857 20.66 -42.83 -21.54
N LEU A 858 21.72 -43.42 -21.00
CA LEU A 858 23.08 -42.87 -20.95
C LEU A 858 24.04 -43.83 -21.62
N ALA A 859 24.80 -43.37 -22.63
CA ALA A 859 25.93 -44.11 -23.18
C ALA A 859 27.23 -43.40 -22.79
N VAL A 860 28.16 -44.12 -22.14
CA VAL A 860 29.41 -43.54 -21.62
C VAL A 860 30.60 -44.12 -22.39
N ARG A 861 31.39 -43.26 -23.04
CA ARG A 861 32.60 -43.64 -23.77
C ARG A 861 33.82 -42.97 -23.16
N GLY A 862 34.96 -43.63 -23.24
CA GLY A 862 36.25 -43.13 -22.75
C GLY A 862 36.61 -43.53 -21.32
N LEU A 863 35.63 -44.00 -20.52
CA LEU A 863 35.84 -44.57 -19.19
C LEU A 863 35.02 -45.85 -18.99
N SER A 864 35.52 -46.76 -18.16
CA SER A 864 34.78 -47.97 -17.77
C SER A 864 33.79 -47.65 -16.65
N ALA A 865 32.54 -47.39 -17.02
CA ALA A 865 31.46 -47.12 -16.07
C ALA A 865 30.85 -48.42 -15.51
N ALA A 866 30.39 -48.35 -14.27
CA ALA A 866 29.68 -49.44 -13.60
C ALA A 866 28.66 -48.87 -12.61
N VAL A 867 27.63 -49.67 -12.34
CA VAL A 867 26.60 -49.33 -11.35
C VAL A 867 27.09 -49.73 -9.96
N VAL A 868 26.96 -48.82 -9.00
CA VAL A 868 27.18 -49.07 -7.57
C VAL A 868 25.92 -48.71 -6.80
N GLU A 869 25.67 -49.40 -5.69
CA GLU A 869 24.56 -49.10 -4.79
C GLU A 869 25.07 -48.29 -3.60
N VAL A 870 24.48 -47.13 -3.34
CA VAL A 870 24.86 -46.20 -2.27
C VAL A 870 23.59 -45.57 -1.68
N ASP A 871 23.42 -45.70 -0.36
CA ASP A 871 22.25 -45.17 0.39
C ASP A 871 20.89 -45.59 -0.22
N GLY A 872 20.77 -46.85 -0.66
CA GLY A 872 19.54 -47.40 -1.26
C GLY A 872 19.23 -46.85 -2.66
N MET A 873 20.18 -46.18 -3.31
CA MET A 873 20.08 -45.67 -4.69
C MET A 873 21.19 -46.26 -5.55
N MET A 874 20.90 -46.50 -6.82
CA MET A 874 21.88 -46.93 -7.81
C MET A 874 22.56 -45.71 -8.43
N GLU A 875 23.88 -45.74 -8.57
CA GLU A 875 24.67 -44.70 -9.20
C GLU A 875 25.58 -45.25 -10.30
N LEU A 876 25.56 -44.62 -11.48
CA LEU A 876 26.46 -44.96 -12.58
C LEU A 876 27.76 -44.17 -12.43
N ARG A 877 28.88 -44.84 -12.16
CA ARG A 877 30.16 -44.20 -11.83
C ARG A 877 31.34 -44.74 -12.63
N ALA A 878 32.36 -43.91 -12.84
CA ALA A 878 33.67 -44.32 -13.36
C ALA A 878 34.83 -43.58 -12.69
N SER A 879 35.99 -44.21 -12.61
CA SER A 879 37.23 -43.58 -12.13
C SER A 879 37.97 -42.86 -13.25
N VAL A 880 38.48 -41.66 -12.96
CA VAL A 880 39.29 -40.86 -13.90
C VAL A 880 40.76 -41.06 -13.56
N THR A 881 41.47 -41.87 -14.36
CA THR A 881 42.80 -42.39 -13.97
C THR A 881 43.98 -41.73 -14.69
N ARG A 882 43.75 -40.86 -15.68
CA ARG A 882 44.82 -40.21 -16.46
C ARG A 882 44.49 -38.76 -16.84
N ALA A 883 45.49 -37.89 -16.78
CA ALA A 883 45.40 -36.56 -17.40
C ALA A 883 45.24 -36.70 -18.93
N GLY A 884 44.52 -35.77 -19.55
CA GLY A 884 44.09 -35.86 -20.95
C GLY A 884 43.00 -36.91 -21.19
N ALA A 885 42.31 -37.39 -20.14
CA ALA A 885 41.13 -38.22 -20.32
C ALA A 885 39.99 -37.38 -20.94
N GLU A 886 39.43 -37.89 -22.03
CA GLU A 886 38.21 -37.37 -22.64
C GLU A 886 37.09 -38.38 -22.40
N VAL A 887 35.96 -37.89 -21.91
CA VAL A 887 34.78 -38.70 -21.58
C VAL A 887 33.60 -38.15 -22.35
N GLU A 888 32.98 -38.99 -23.16
CA GLU A 888 31.78 -38.64 -23.91
C GLU A 888 30.58 -39.34 -23.27
N VAL A 889 29.54 -38.56 -22.98
CA VAL A 889 28.28 -39.05 -22.44
C VAL A 889 27.15 -38.63 -23.36
N GLU A 890 26.53 -39.60 -24.02
CA GLU A 890 25.30 -39.41 -24.78
C GLU A 890 24.10 -39.59 -23.84
N VAL A 891 23.18 -38.64 -23.84
CA VAL A 891 21.99 -38.61 -22.98
C VAL A 891 20.75 -38.56 -23.87
N ARG A 892 19.89 -39.58 -23.76
CA ARG A 892 18.59 -39.66 -24.43
C ARG A 892 17.49 -39.65 -23.37
N TRP A 893 16.47 -38.84 -23.56
CA TRP A 893 15.33 -38.71 -22.65
C TRP A 893 14.05 -38.36 -23.39
#